data_AF-A0A285SQL5-F1
#
_entry.id   AF-A0A285SQL5-F1
#
_cell.length_a   1.000
_cell.length_b   1.000
_cell.length_c   1.000
_cell.angle_alpha   90.00
_cell.angle_beta   90.00
_cell.angle_gamma   90.00
#
_symmetry.space_group_name_H-M   'P 1'
#
loop_
_entity.id
_entity.type
_entity.pdbx_description
1 polymer ?
#
loop_
_entity_poly.entity_id
_entity_poly.type
_entity_poly.pdbx_seq_one_letter_code
_entity_poly.pdbx_strand_id
1 'polypeptide(L)'
;MEKKDIVFGLDIGTRNVIGTVGYLDGDEFHVIAQNLREHDTRAMLDGQIHDIGRVGATCDEVKKDLEAQTGLALSEVCIAAAGRVLRTITTHVELEFPEETVVTGEDLHTLDMMGIEQAGKEIKGDEDNKYKFFCVGYSTVKYYLNGDVFTSLEDHKADTIGEDIIVTFLPEDVVDGLYSAVGKADLSVANLTLEPIAAINVAIPQSFRMLNIALIDVGAGTSDICVTRDGSIIAYGMIPMAGDELTEVLVHEYLVDFATAEQIKRASTEGGEITYEDIMGLSHTIKSEDVWKLTEPVMKKIDSEVAEKIKELNGGKSVSAAFVVGGGGKIHGFTEALAADLKIVPERVALRGEEVMKNIVFEQEDITKDSLLVTPIGICLNYYETKNNFIMIHFNGEMMKLYDNGQLTIVDAAMQAGFSADQLFPRRGREINFTVNGVSRMIRGTEGESAVVTMNGKSVGINTPLEFNADVTVVPSTVGEGGRGTIADLAEFTTEYLYFNVCGHRVKCPKFVEVNGSMEPPTYSVKDGDVIETRPFYTVGQLAEFMDVTIDDRYEILVNNRPSTKESLVYENFAIEWTTTNQIAYRADYLVDDSEGLPEDYEAPSPAPEAPAEDARTRMKIETVEIPIKVNGKNMVLAGKRDYIFVDVYNLINFDPSTGGGRQLITKVNGQPCGYAKDLNAGDEVEIRWSES
;
A
#
# COMPACT_ATOMS: atom_id res chain seq x y z
N MET A 1 22.07 0.47 45.57
CA MET A 1 21.45 1.73 45.12
C MET A 1 20.46 1.34 44.05
N GLU A 2 19.18 1.61 44.27
CA GLU A 2 18.18 1.49 43.21
C GLU A 2 18.61 2.36 42.03
N LYS A 3 18.39 1.84 40.81
CA LYS A 3 18.71 2.55 39.58
C LYS A 3 17.66 3.65 39.44
N LYS A 4 18.02 4.89 39.80
CA LYS A 4 17.17 6.07 39.62
C LYS A 4 16.90 6.25 38.12
N ASP A 5 15.65 6.53 37.77
CA ASP A 5 15.26 6.83 36.40
C ASP A 5 15.69 8.27 36.10
N ILE A 6 16.72 8.43 35.27
CA ILE A 6 17.31 9.74 34.99
C ILE A 6 16.68 10.30 33.73
N VAL A 7 16.24 11.55 33.78
CA VAL A 7 15.76 12.30 32.62
C VAL A 7 16.74 13.41 32.27
N PHE A 8 16.92 13.63 30.96
CA PHE A 8 17.62 14.78 30.41
C PHE A 8 16.65 15.58 29.55
N GLY A 9 16.42 16.84 29.90
CA GLY A 9 15.61 17.77 29.13
C GLY A 9 16.45 18.87 28.49
N LEU A 10 16.10 19.25 27.26
CA LEU A 10 16.61 20.44 26.57
C LEU A 10 15.45 21.39 26.25
N ASP A 11 15.54 22.60 26.80
CA ASP A 11 14.76 23.74 26.36
C ASP A 11 15.54 24.47 25.26
N ILE A 12 15.07 24.38 24.01
CA ILE A 12 15.75 24.91 22.83
C ILE A 12 15.10 26.24 22.45
N GLY A 13 15.44 27.28 23.21
CA GLY A 13 14.89 28.62 23.01
C GLY A 13 15.56 29.40 21.88
N THR A 14 14.88 30.48 21.46
CA THR A 14 15.37 31.40 20.41
C THR A 14 16.74 32.02 20.72
N ARG A 15 17.03 32.29 22.01
CA ARG A 15 18.29 32.93 22.44
C ARG A 15 19.31 31.96 23.02
N ASN A 16 18.85 30.93 23.72
CA ASN A 16 19.71 30.01 24.45
C ASN A 16 19.13 28.60 24.47
N VAL A 17 19.99 27.63 24.76
CA VAL A 17 19.63 26.25 25.05
C VAL A 17 19.91 26.00 26.53
N ILE A 18 18.91 25.51 27.25
CA ILE A 18 19.03 25.16 28.67
C ILE A 18 18.86 23.65 28.81
N GLY A 19 19.90 22.98 29.29
CA GLY A 19 19.87 21.55 29.58
C GLY A 19 19.71 21.28 31.06
N THR A 20 18.80 20.38 31.41
CA THR A 20 18.49 19.98 32.78
C THR A 20 18.57 18.46 32.91
N VAL A 21 19.33 17.97 33.88
CA VAL A 21 19.44 16.54 34.21
C VAL A 21 18.89 16.32 35.60
N GLY A 22 17.96 15.37 35.76
CA GLY A 22 17.32 15.12 37.05
C GLY A 22 16.59 13.79 37.15
N TYR A 23 15.94 13.56 38.29
CA TYR A 23 15.10 12.39 38.53
C TYR A 23 13.96 12.73 39.50
N LEU A 24 12.87 11.97 39.40
CA LEU A 24 11.75 12.06 40.33
C LEU A 24 11.95 11.08 41.50
N ASP A 25 11.85 11.56 42.74
CA ASP A 25 11.87 10.73 43.96
C ASP A 25 10.64 11.06 44.82
N GLY A 26 9.64 10.18 44.76
CA GLY A 26 8.31 10.48 45.31
C GLY A 26 7.67 11.66 44.61
N ASP A 27 7.35 12.71 45.36
CA ASP A 27 6.76 13.96 44.85
C ASP A 27 7.79 15.07 44.61
N GLU A 28 9.08 14.81 44.89
CA GLU A 28 10.17 15.78 44.72
C GLU A 28 10.97 15.49 43.44
N PHE A 29 11.21 16.53 42.65
CA PHE A 29 12.09 16.45 41.49
C PHE A 29 13.47 16.97 41.85
N HIS A 30 14.47 16.11 41.71
CA HIS A 30 15.87 16.40 42.01
C HIS A 30 16.61 16.76 40.72
N VAL A 31 17.01 18.02 40.61
CA VAL A 31 17.88 18.52 39.54
C VAL A 31 19.32 18.25 39.94
N ILE A 32 19.95 17.28 39.26
CA ILE A 32 21.36 16.91 39.47
C ILE A 32 22.27 18.03 38.95
N ALA A 33 22.02 18.47 37.71
CA ALA A 33 22.82 19.49 37.05
C ALA A 33 21.97 20.26 36.05
N GLN A 34 22.31 21.54 35.87
CA GLN A 34 21.73 22.39 34.84
C GLN A 34 22.81 23.25 34.20
N ASN A 35 22.69 23.45 32.89
CA ASN A 35 23.62 24.30 32.15
C ASN A 35 22.90 25.06 31.05
N LEU A 36 23.41 26.25 30.74
CA LEU A 36 22.88 27.17 29.75
C LEU A 36 23.98 27.53 28.76
N ARG A 37 23.62 27.57 27.47
CA ARG A 37 24.45 28.14 26.41
C ARG A 37 23.62 29.07 25.54
N GLU A 38 24.09 30.30 25.36
CA GLU A 38 23.48 31.23 24.41
C GLU A 38 23.93 30.88 22.99
N HIS A 39 23.06 31.07 21.99
CA HIS A 39 23.47 30.90 20.60
C HIS A 39 24.45 32.02 20.20
N ASP A 40 25.53 31.64 19.52
CA ASP A 40 26.52 32.60 18.98
C ASP A 40 25.94 33.54 17.93
N THR A 41 24.86 33.11 17.27
CA THR A 41 24.20 33.83 16.18
C THR A 41 22.69 33.63 16.25
N ARG A 42 21.93 34.34 15.41
CA ARG A 42 20.47 34.18 15.28
C ARG A 42 20.12 32.88 14.52
N ALA A 43 20.48 31.74 15.11
CA ALA A 43 20.27 30.39 14.55
C ALA A 43 18.81 29.93 14.71
N MET A 44 18.06 30.58 15.60
CA MET A 44 16.62 30.45 15.78
C MET A 44 15.92 31.80 15.63
N LEU A 45 14.67 31.75 15.19
CA LEU A 45 13.80 32.91 15.05
C LEU A 45 12.35 32.52 15.37
N ASP A 46 11.75 33.19 16.35
CA ASP A 46 10.35 33.00 16.78
C ASP A 46 9.97 31.52 17.01
N GLY A 47 10.85 30.78 17.69
CA GLY A 47 10.67 29.35 17.99
C GLY A 47 11.02 28.40 16.84
N GLN A 48 11.36 28.90 15.65
CA GLN A 48 11.76 28.06 14.51
C GLN A 48 13.29 28.03 14.34
N ILE A 49 13.81 26.84 14.01
CA ILE A 49 15.23 26.64 13.69
C ILE A 49 15.50 27.11 12.26
N HIS A 50 16.44 28.04 12.11
CA HIS A 50 16.92 28.55 10.82
C HIS A 50 18.25 27.91 10.41
N ASP A 51 19.06 27.47 11.38
CA ASP A 51 20.32 26.76 11.15
C ASP A 51 20.43 25.53 12.08
N ILE A 52 20.04 24.37 11.55
CA ILE A 52 20.06 23.08 12.26
C ILE A 52 21.47 22.74 12.76
N GLY A 53 22.50 23.04 11.97
CA GLY A 53 23.88 22.68 12.32
C GLY A 53 24.37 23.47 13.53
N ARG A 54 24.06 24.77 13.60
CA ARG A 54 24.44 25.62 14.73
C ARG A 54 23.67 25.27 16.00
N VAL A 55 22.35 25.09 15.91
CA VAL A 55 21.55 24.68 17.07
C VAL A 55 22.01 23.32 17.60
N GLY A 56 22.30 22.37 16.71
CA GLY A 56 22.85 21.06 17.09
C GLY A 56 24.21 21.15 17.76
N ALA A 57 25.09 22.05 17.32
CA ALA A 57 26.36 22.30 18.00
C ALA A 57 26.17 22.86 19.42
N THR A 58 25.27 23.83 19.60
CA THR A 58 24.93 24.35 20.94
C THR A 58 24.37 23.25 21.85
N CYS A 59 23.50 22.37 21.33
CA CYS A 59 22.96 21.23 22.07
C CYS A 59 24.06 20.24 22.48
N ASP A 60 25.00 19.94 21.59
CA ASP A 60 26.14 19.06 21.85
C ASP A 60 27.09 19.64 22.92
N GLU A 61 27.31 20.97 22.92
CA GLU A 61 28.08 21.64 23.97
C GLU A 61 27.40 21.53 25.34
N VAL A 62 26.09 21.81 25.41
CA VAL A 62 25.30 21.67 26.65
C VAL A 62 25.34 20.23 27.15
N LYS A 63 25.14 19.25 26.27
CA LYS A 63 25.25 17.81 26.56
C LYS A 63 26.61 17.48 27.16
N LYS A 64 27.70 17.81 26.47
CA LYS A 64 29.07 17.46 26.91
C LYS A 64 29.41 18.04 28.28
N ASP A 65 28.99 19.27 28.54
CA ASP A 65 29.22 19.88 29.85
C ASP A 65 28.43 19.18 30.96
N LEU A 66 27.16 18.82 30.69
CA LEU A 66 26.33 18.08 31.65
C LEU A 66 26.88 16.67 31.89
N GLU A 67 27.35 15.97 30.86
CA GLU A 67 28.04 14.69 30.99
C GLU A 67 29.32 14.83 31.83
N ALA A 68 30.08 15.91 31.65
CA ALA A 68 31.28 16.19 32.43
C ALA A 68 30.97 16.50 33.91
N GLN A 69 29.86 17.19 34.20
CA GLN A 69 29.42 17.51 35.56
C GLN A 69 28.83 16.31 36.28
N THR A 70 28.02 15.51 35.59
CA THR A 70 27.25 14.40 36.20
C THR A 70 27.98 13.05 36.14
N GLY A 71 28.91 12.88 35.20
CA GLY A 71 29.55 11.58 34.90
C GLY A 71 28.61 10.57 34.23
N LEU A 72 27.43 11.00 33.78
CA LEU A 72 26.44 10.16 33.08
C LEU A 72 26.64 10.28 31.57
N ALA A 73 26.33 9.20 30.84
CA ALA A 73 26.22 9.26 29.38
C ALA A 73 24.78 9.60 29.01
N LEU A 74 24.58 10.67 28.25
CA LEU A 74 23.27 11.19 27.86
C LEU A 74 23.02 10.84 26.38
N SER A 75 22.14 9.86 26.14
CA SER A 75 21.77 9.42 24.78
C SER A 75 20.35 9.82 24.39
N GLU A 76 19.46 9.98 25.36
CA GLU A 76 18.05 10.30 25.16
C GLU A 76 17.73 11.68 25.75
N VAL A 77 16.85 12.42 25.09
CA VAL A 77 16.50 13.78 25.49
C VAL A 77 15.00 14.06 25.37
N CYS A 78 14.46 14.78 26.34
CA CYS A 78 13.13 15.37 26.28
C CYS A 78 13.24 16.81 25.78
N ILE A 79 12.41 17.22 24.84
CA ILE A 79 12.41 18.58 24.30
C ILE A 79 11.00 19.18 24.35
N ALA A 80 10.93 20.50 24.36
CA ALA A 80 9.70 21.23 24.07
C ALA A 80 9.81 21.95 22.72
N ALA A 81 8.68 22.04 22.03
CA ALA A 81 8.53 22.91 20.87
C ALA A 81 7.81 24.20 21.23
N ALA A 82 8.31 25.29 20.65
CA ALA A 82 7.61 26.56 20.45
C ALA A 82 7.40 26.78 18.95
N GLY A 83 6.49 27.69 18.58
CA GLY A 83 6.35 28.03 17.16
C GLY A 83 5.31 29.09 16.82
N ARG A 84 5.59 29.83 15.73
CA ARG A 84 4.72 30.88 15.16
C ARG A 84 3.28 30.44 14.86
N VAL A 85 3.08 29.17 14.51
CA VAL A 85 1.80 28.67 13.98
C VAL A 85 1.37 27.45 14.78
N LEU A 86 0.73 27.69 15.91
CA LEU A 86 0.07 26.65 16.69
C LEU A 86 -1.37 26.48 16.21
N ARG A 87 -1.79 25.24 15.93
CA ARG A 87 -3.21 24.90 15.70
C ARG A 87 -3.69 23.99 16.81
N THR A 88 -4.77 24.38 17.46
CA THR A 88 -5.36 23.62 18.56
C THR A 88 -6.80 23.30 18.19
N ILE A 89 -7.16 22.03 18.24
CA ILE A 89 -8.50 21.52 17.97
C ILE A 89 -9.02 20.88 19.25
N THR A 90 -10.27 21.19 19.61
CA THR A 90 -10.97 20.52 20.70
C THR A 90 -12.06 19.65 20.09
N THR A 91 -12.07 18.37 20.45
CA THR A 91 -13.03 17.41 19.90
C THR A 91 -13.56 16.49 20.99
N HIS A 92 -14.68 15.84 20.70
CA HIS A 92 -15.33 14.87 21.58
C HIS A 92 -15.34 13.50 20.93
N VAL A 93 -14.98 12.47 21.69
CA VAL A 93 -14.98 11.07 21.24
C VAL A 93 -15.58 10.16 22.31
N GLU A 94 -16.20 9.08 21.87
CA GLU A 94 -16.83 8.08 22.73
C GLU A 94 -16.47 6.67 22.26
N LEU A 95 -16.27 5.76 23.22
CA LEU A 95 -16.05 4.33 23.04
C LEU A 95 -17.17 3.56 23.76
N GLU A 96 -17.90 2.74 23.01
CA GLU A 96 -18.98 1.88 23.53
C GLU A 96 -18.46 0.45 23.71
N PHE A 97 -18.67 -0.12 24.89
CA PHE A 97 -18.32 -1.51 25.17
C PHE A 97 -19.48 -2.44 24.81
N PRO A 98 -19.22 -3.66 24.30
CA PRO A 98 -20.27 -4.65 24.04
C PRO A 98 -21.05 -5.09 25.27
N GLU A 99 -20.42 -5.04 26.44
CA GLU A 99 -20.98 -5.31 27.75
C GLU A 99 -20.28 -4.43 28.81
N GLU A 100 -20.92 -4.24 29.97
CA GLU A 100 -20.36 -3.46 31.08
C GLU A 100 -18.94 -3.95 31.44
N THR A 101 -17.94 -3.11 31.16
CA THR A 101 -16.52 -3.46 31.25
C THR A 101 -15.82 -2.54 32.26
N VAL A 102 -14.80 -3.07 32.95
CA VAL A 102 -13.91 -2.26 33.79
C VAL A 102 -12.93 -1.55 32.86
N VAL A 103 -12.95 -0.22 32.89
CA VAL A 103 -12.11 0.63 32.06
C VAL A 103 -10.65 0.47 32.46
N THR A 104 -9.81 0.19 31.49
CA THR A 104 -8.35 0.02 31.64
C THR A 104 -7.59 1.19 31.03
N GLY A 105 -6.30 1.32 31.37
CA GLY A 105 -5.42 2.28 30.69
C GLY A 105 -5.33 2.09 29.17
N GLU A 106 -5.48 0.85 28.66
CA GLU A 106 -5.52 0.60 27.20
C GLU A 106 -6.78 1.16 26.54
N ASP A 107 -7.91 1.16 27.25
CA ASP A 107 -9.17 1.75 26.77
C ASP A 107 -9.05 3.28 26.70
N LEU A 108 -8.44 3.90 27.72
CA LEU A 108 -8.17 5.34 27.72
C LEU A 108 -7.21 5.73 26.60
N HIS A 109 -6.16 4.93 26.36
CA HIS A 109 -5.27 5.16 25.23
C HIS A 109 -5.99 5.05 23.89
N THR A 110 -6.89 4.08 23.75
CA THR A 110 -7.71 3.95 22.54
C THR A 110 -8.58 5.20 22.33
N LEU A 111 -9.16 5.71 23.40
CA LEU A 111 -9.96 6.93 23.40
C LEU A 111 -9.12 8.16 22.98
N ASP A 112 -7.94 8.36 23.58
CA ASP A 112 -6.98 9.40 23.19
C ASP A 112 -6.68 9.35 21.69
N MET A 113 -6.38 8.16 21.17
CA MET A 113 -6.04 7.95 19.77
C MET A 113 -7.20 8.27 18.83
N MET A 114 -8.44 7.93 19.22
CA MET A 114 -9.64 8.34 18.47
C MET A 114 -9.76 9.86 18.42
N GLY A 115 -9.51 10.54 19.55
CA GLY A 115 -9.49 11.99 19.66
C GLY A 115 -8.46 12.65 18.74
N ILE A 116 -7.23 12.15 18.76
CA ILE A 116 -6.12 12.62 17.92
C ILE A 116 -6.45 12.41 16.44
N GLU A 117 -6.98 11.24 16.06
CA GLU A 117 -7.34 10.94 14.67
C GLU A 117 -8.46 11.88 14.18
N GLN A 118 -9.49 12.09 14.99
CA GLN A 118 -10.60 12.98 14.67
C GLN A 118 -10.14 14.42 14.49
N ALA A 119 -9.32 14.94 15.41
CA ALA A 119 -8.73 16.27 15.31
C ALA A 119 -7.81 16.39 14.07
N GLY A 120 -7.04 15.34 13.75
CA GLY A 120 -6.17 15.31 12.58
C GLY A 120 -6.93 15.35 11.25
N LYS A 121 -8.12 14.73 11.18
CA LYS A 121 -9.01 14.82 10.01
C LYS A 121 -9.55 16.24 9.81
N GLU A 122 -9.90 16.93 10.89
CA GLU A 122 -10.38 18.32 10.85
C GLU A 122 -9.32 19.27 10.28
N ILE A 123 -8.06 19.11 10.69
CA ILE A 123 -6.95 19.90 10.16
C ILE A 123 -6.68 19.63 8.67
N LYS A 124 -6.74 18.37 8.23
CA LYS A 124 -6.57 18.03 6.80
C LYS A 124 -7.71 18.53 5.92
N GLY A 125 -8.89 18.77 6.51
CA GLY A 125 -10.06 19.29 5.81
C GLY A 125 -10.05 20.82 5.62
N ASP A 126 -9.17 21.53 6.34
CA ASP A 126 -8.99 22.98 6.21
C ASP A 126 -8.06 23.24 5.01
N GLU A 127 -8.55 23.92 3.96
CA GLU A 127 -7.90 24.08 2.64
C GLU A 127 -6.61 24.94 2.65
N ASP A 128 -5.97 25.13 3.81
CA ASP A 128 -4.75 25.91 3.96
C ASP A 128 -3.52 25.04 3.61
N ASN A 129 -3.37 24.78 2.31
CA ASN A 129 -2.37 23.93 1.66
C ASN A 129 -0.91 24.41 1.83
N LYS A 130 -0.62 25.27 2.81
CA LYS A 130 0.66 25.92 3.03
C LYS A 130 1.57 25.16 3.99
N TYR A 131 0.99 24.44 4.96
CA TYR A 131 1.76 23.70 5.97
C TYR A 131 1.17 22.31 6.18
N LYS A 132 2.03 21.28 6.24
CA LYS A 132 1.67 19.99 6.82
C LYS A 132 1.77 20.12 8.33
N PHE A 133 0.72 19.73 9.05
CA PHE A 133 0.66 19.82 10.51
C PHE A 133 0.87 18.46 11.15
N PHE A 134 1.58 18.46 12.27
CA PHE A 134 1.96 17.28 13.04
C PHE A 134 1.50 17.42 14.50
N CYS A 135 0.92 16.36 15.06
CA CYS A 135 0.42 16.36 16.43
C CYS A 135 1.58 16.29 17.43
N VAL A 136 1.75 17.35 18.23
CA VAL A 136 2.87 17.50 19.18
C VAL A 136 2.44 17.37 20.65
N GLY A 137 1.15 17.46 20.93
CA GLY A 137 0.65 17.30 22.29
C GLY A 137 -0.86 17.19 22.31
N TYR A 138 -1.38 16.60 23.37
CA TYR A 138 -2.80 16.55 23.65
C TYR A 138 -3.02 16.55 25.16
N SER A 139 -4.23 16.92 25.58
CA SER A 139 -4.64 16.84 26.98
C SER A 139 -6.13 16.56 27.03
N THR A 140 -6.54 15.68 27.93
CA THR A 140 -7.96 15.52 28.23
C THR A 140 -8.48 16.75 28.97
N VAL A 141 -9.59 17.30 28.48
CA VAL A 141 -10.32 18.41 29.07
C VAL A 141 -11.34 17.87 30.07
N LYS A 142 -12.08 16.81 29.70
CA LYS A 142 -13.11 16.18 30.56
C LYS A 142 -13.27 14.72 30.18
N TYR A 143 -13.58 13.88 31.17
CA TYR A 143 -14.03 12.52 30.94
C TYR A 143 -15.53 12.38 31.17
N TYR A 144 -16.11 11.40 30.48
CA TYR A 144 -17.50 11.01 30.58
C TYR A 144 -17.61 9.50 30.83
N LEU A 145 -18.30 9.10 31.89
CA LEU A 145 -18.62 7.72 32.22
C LEU A 145 -20.13 7.55 32.10
N ASN A 146 -20.60 6.78 31.12
CA ASN A 146 -22.03 6.62 30.82
C ASN A 146 -22.78 7.96 30.64
N GLY A 147 -22.10 8.97 30.10
CA GLY A 147 -22.62 10.33 29.87
C GLY A 147 -22.47 11.32 31.04
N ASP A 148 -22.06 10.86 32.22
CA ASP A 148 -21.79 11.72 33.38
C ASP A 148 -20.33 12.16 33.45
N VAL A 149 -20.05 13.38 33.91
CA VAL A 149 -18.68 13.93 33.96
C VAL A 149 -17.87 13.35 35.12
N PHE A 150 -16.67 12.86 34.82
CA PHE A 150 -15.72 12.28 35.79
C PHE A 150 -14.33 12.93 35.67
N THR A 151 -13.53 12.82 36.73
CA THR A 151 -12.12 13.26 36.75
C THR A 151 -11.14 12.18 36.33
N SER A 152 -11.51 10.91 36.50
CA SER A 152 -10.77 9.73 36.04
C SER A 152 -11.78 8.63 35.73
N LEU A 153 -11.45 7.79 34.75
CA LEU A 153 -12.26 6.67 34.31
C LEU A 153 -11.63 5.31 34.64
N GLU A 154 -10.31 5.25 34.82
CA GLU A 154 -9.60 4.00 35.07
C GLU A 154 -10.15 3.28 36.31
N ASP A 155 -10.29 1.96 36.24
CA ASP A 155 -10.90 1.09 37.25
C ASP A 155 -12.41 1.27 37.49
N HIS A 156 -13.08 2.20 36.81
CA HIS A 156 -14.54 2.30 36.84
C HIS A 156 -15.19 1.31 35.89
N LYS A 157 -16.44 0.93 36.17
CA LYS A 157 -17.27 0.15 35.24
C LYS A 157 -18.10 1.07 34.35
N ALA A 158 -18.12 0.80 33.06
CA ALA A 158 -18.87 1.57 32.09
C ALA A 158 -19.46 0.70 30.98
N ASP A 159 -20.61 1.14 30.45
CA ASP A 159 -21.12 0.71 29.15
C ASP A 159 -20.52 1.59 28.04
N THR A 160 -20.28 2.88 28.35
CA THR A 160 -19.68 3.84 27.43
C THR A 160 -18.74 4.77 28.17
N ILE A 161 -17.58 5.01 27.59
CA ILE A 161 -16.67 6.07 28.02
C ILE A 161 -16.54 7.13 26.94
N GLY A 162 -16.30 8.36 27.33
CA GLY A 162 -16.03 9.45 26.40
C GLY A 162 -15.09 10.49 26.98
N GLU A 163 -14.55 11.34 26.11
CA GLU A 163 -13.75 12.46 26.54
C GLU A 163 -13.91 13.67 25.62
N ASP A 164 -13.76 14.86 26.22
CA ASP A 164 -13.39 16.06 25.49
C ASP A 164 -11.87 16.15 25.53
N ILE A 165 -11.21 16.17 24.38
CA ILE A 165 -9.76 16.21 24.25
C ILE A 165 -9.34 17.43 23.43
N ILE A 166 -8.29 18.10 23.92
CA ILE A 166 -7.63 19.18 23.19
C ILE A 166 -6.36 18.63 22.56
N VAL A 167 -6.24 18.75 21.24
CA VAL A 167 -5.13 18.23 20.45
C VAL A 167 -4.44 19.40 19.77
N THR A 168 -3.12 19.43 19.86
CA THR A 168 -2.31 20.55 19.40
C THR A 168 -1.30 20.11 18.36
N PHE A 169 -1.20 20.93 17.32
CA PHE A 169 -0.44 20.66 16.12
C PHE A 169 0.51 21.81 15.79
N LEU A 170 1.70 21.45 15.31
CA LEU A 170 2.71 22.35 14.78
C LEU A 170 3.06 21.98 13.33
N PRO A 171 3.61 22.92 12.53
CA PRO A 171 4.11 22.60 11.20
C PRO A 171 5.20 21.52 11.27
N GLU A 172 5.16 20.57 10.34
CA GLU A 172 6.10 19.46 10.21
C GLU A 172 7.56 19.96 10.20
N ASP A 173 7.85 21.04 9.46
CA ASP A 173 9.18 21.65 9.38
C ASP A 173 9.74 22.10 10.75
N VAL A 174 8.88 22.54 11.67
CA VAL A 174 9.30 22.96 13.03
C VAL A 174 9.70 21.73 13.84
N VAL A 175 8.90 20.66 13.76
CA VAL A 175 9.17 19.39 14.44
C VAL A 175 10.43 18.74 13.87
N ASP A 176 10.53 18.63 12.54
CA ASP A 176 11.70 18.06 11.86
C ASP A 176 12.98 18.83 12.20
N GLY A 177 12.90 20.17 12.20
CA GLY A 177 14.03 21.03 12.58
C GLY A 177 14.56 20.71 13.98
N LEU A 178 13.66 20.51 14.96
CA LEU A 178 14.03 20.16 16.34
C LEU A 178 14.66 18.77 16.42
N TYR A 179 14.04 17.75 15.83
CA TYR A 179 14.56 16.38 15.79
C TYR A 179 15.92 16.31 15.10
N SER A 180 16.05 17.00 13.97
CA SER A 180 17.29 17.10 13.23
C SER A 180 18.40 17.78 14.03
N ALA A 181 18.09 18.85 14.77
CA ALA A 181 19.08 19.57 15.58
C ALA A 181 19.61 18.72 16.74
N VAL A 182 18.73 18.06 17.50
CA VAL A 182 19.18 17.15 18.58
C VAL A 182 19.88 15.91 18.03
N GLY A 183 19.45 15.40 16.86
CA GLY A 183 20.13 14.30 16.17
C GLY A 183 21.58 14.64 15.79
N LYS A 184 21.89 15.91 15.50
CA LYS A 184 23.29 16.37 15.28
C LYS A 184 24.16 16.31 16.54
N ALA A 185 23.56 16.28 17.73
CA ALA A 185 24.24 16.12 19.01
C ALA A 185 24.31 14.65 19.48
N ASP A 186 24.04 13.70 18.58
CA ASP A 186 23.94 12.26 18.89
C ASP A 186 22.94 11.99 20.03
N LEU A 187 21.77 12.62 19.98
CA LEU A 187 20.65 12.43 20.92
C LEU A 187 19.42 11.90 20.19
N SER A 188 18.72 10.96 20.82
CA SER A 188 17.38 10.52 20.42
C SER A 188 16.31 11.20 21.28
N VAL A 189 15.24 11.68 20.65
CA VAL A 189 14.13 12.30 21.38
C VAL A 189 13.31 11.22 22.09
N ALA A 190 13.30 11.25 23.42
CA ALA A 190 12.46 10.39 24.24
C ALA A 190 11.03 10.95 24.38
N ASN A 191 10.90 12.28 24.46
CA ASN A 191 9.61 12.94 24.53
C ASN A 191 9.67 14.32 23.86
N LEU A 192 8.61 14.68 23.15
CA LEU A 192 8.38 16.04 22.63
C LEU A 192 7.09 16.56 23.26
N THR A 193 7.19 17.70 23.91
CA THR A 193 6.04 18.41 24.49
C THR A 193 5.95 19.84 23.95
N LEU A 194 5.00 20.61 24.45
CA LEU A 194 4.90 22.05 24.19
C LEU A 194 5.40 22.81 25.41
N GLU A 195 6.09 23.94 25.20
CA GLU A 195 6.51 24.83 26.29
C GLU A 195 5.37 25.19 27.26
N PRO A 196 4.15 25.57 26.80
CA PRO A 196 3.05 25.87 27.73
C PRO A 196 2.57 24.64 28.53
N ILE A 197 2.75 23.41 28.01
CA ILE A 197 2.44 22.15 28.74
C ILE A 197 3.51 21.88 29.79
N ALA A 198 4.79 22.04 29.43
CA ALA A 198 5.90 21.92 30.37
C ALA A 198 5.77 22.93 31.51
N ALA A 199 5.60 24.22 31.18
CA ALA A 199 5.58 25.30 32.15
C ALA A 199 4.41 25.17 33.14
N ILE A 200 3.23 24.75 32.70
CA ILE A 200 2.05 24.67 33.57
C ILE A 200 2.15 23.58 34.63
N ASN A 201 2.86 22.48 34.35
CA ASN A 201 3.07 21.41 35.31
C ASN A 201 3.91 21.85 36.52
N VAL A 202 4.76 22.87 36.33
CA VAL A 202 5.50 23.50 37.43
C VAL A 202 4.72 24.68 38.03
N ALA A 203 4.15 25.54 37.19
CA ALA A 203 3.62 26.83 37.62
C ALA A 203 2.21 26.79 38.22
N ILE A 204 1.34 25.86 37.77
CA ILE A 204 -0.07 25.80 38.21
C ILE A 204 -0.42 24.38 38.67
N PRO A 205 -0.47 24.15 40.00
CA PRO A 205 -0.91 22.89 40.57
C PRO A 205 -2.31 22.49 40.10
N GLN A 206 -2.57 21.19 39.97
CA GLN A 206 -3.86 20.68 39.47
C GLN A 206 -5.06 21.21 40.26
N SER A 207 -4.93 21.39 41.57
CA SER A 207 -5.98 21.97 42.43
C SER A 207 -6.38 23.40 42.04
N PHE A 208 -5.48 24.16 41.40
CA PHE A 208 -5.75 25.53 40.95
C PHE A 208 -6.36 25.57 39.55
N ARG A 209 -6.28 24.49 38.76
CA ARG A 209 -6.84 24.41 37.40
C ARG A 209 -8.37 24.50 37.36
N MET A 210 -9.05 24.34 38.51
CA MET A 210 -10.46 24.67 38.69
C MET A 210 -10.78 26.15 38.44
N LEU A 211 -9.80 27.03 38.66
CA LEU A 211 -9.94 28.46 38.47
C LEU A 211 -9.63 28.86 37.03
N ASN A 212 -10.25 29.95 36.59
CA ASN A 212 -10.01 30.57 35.28
C ASN A 212 -8.68 31.35 35.32
N ILE A 213 -7.55 30.70 35.05
CA ILE A 213 -6.19 31.26 35.14
C ILE A 213 -5.52 31.17 33.77
N ALA A 214 -4.79 32.22 33.36
CA ALA A 214 -3.83 32.14 32.26
C ALA A 214 -2.42 31.92 32.81
N LEU A 215 -1.66 31.01 32.21
CA LEU A 215 -0.20 30.98 32.28
C LEU A 215 0.34 31.64 31.00
N ILE A 216 1.32 32.51 31.15
CA ILE A 216 2.04 33.15 30.05
C ILE A 216 3.53 32.93 30.27
N ASP A 217 4.18 32.14 29.43
CA ASP A 217 5.63 32.06 29.37
C ASP A 217 6.13 33.06 28.35
N VAL A 218 6.85 34.09 28.80
CA VAL A 218 7.36 35.15 27.94
C VAL A 218 8.85 34.91 27.72
N GLY A 219 9.17 34.31 26.58
CA GLY A 219 10.53 34.00 26.18
C GLY A 219 11.27 35.16 25.51
N ALA A 220 12.26 34.79 24.71
CA ALA A 220 12.98 35.75 23.86
C ALA A 220 12.20 36.06 22.57
N GLY A 221 11.82 35.04 21.79
CA GLY A 221 11.11 35.22 20.52
C GLY A 221 9.60 34.97 20.57
N THR A 222 9.11 34.21 21.55
CA THR A 222 7.71 33.79 21.64
C THR A 222 7.12 34.06 23.02
N SER A 223 5.82 34.30 23.05
CA SER A 223 5.00 34.30 24.26
C SER A 223 3.99 33.15 24.17
N ASP A 224 4.10 32.21 25.09
CA ASP A 224 3.37 30.95 25.09
C ASP A 224 2.28 30.98 26.15
N ILE A 225 1.06 30.63 25.77
CA ILE A 225 -0.16 30.87 26.57
C ILE A 225 -0.89 29.55 26.80
N CYS A 226 -1.27 29.33 28.05
CA CYS A 226 -2.19 28.27 28.45
C CYS A 226 -3.31 28.84 29.31
N VAL A 227 -4.56 28.41 29.09
CA VAL A 227 -5.71 28.80 29.91
C VAL A 227 -6.31 27.58 30.59
N THR A 228 -6.51 27.67 31.90
CA THR A 228 -7.19 26.62 32.69
C THR A 228 -8.59 27.05 33.09
N ARG A 229 -9.52 26.10 33.16
CA ARG A 229 -10.85 26.29 33.75
C ARG A 229 -11.47 24.93 34.04
N ASP A 230 -12.35 24.85 35.04
CA ASP A 230 -13.16 23.65 35.34
C ASP A 230 -12.33 22.37 35.57
N GLY A 231 -11.09 22.53 36.05
CA GLY A 231 -10.22 21.43 36.47
C GLY A 231 -9.22 21.00 35.40
N SER A 232 -9.30 21.57 34.20
CA SER A 232 -8.48 21.17 33.05
C SER A 232 -7.92 22.36 32.28
N ILE A 233 -7.04 22.05 31.33
CA ILE A 233 -6.52 23.02 30.36
C ILE A 233 -7.51 23.08 29.21
N ILE A 234 -8.03 24.27 28.93
CA ILE A 234 -9.08 24.46 27.92
C ILE A 234 -8.54 25.00 26.60
N ALA A 235 -7.33 25.56 26.61
CA ALA A 235 -6.75 26.17 25.42
C ALA A 235 -5.23 26.37 25.54
N TYR A 236 -4.54 26.20 24.42
CA TYR A 236 -3.15 26.59 24.19
C TYR A 236 -3.08 27.61 23.06
N GLY A 237 -2.17 28.57 23.17
CA GLY A 237 -1.86 29.50 22.09
C GLY A 237 -0.45 30.06 22.21
N MET A 238 0.03 30.65 21.12
CA MET A 238 1.37 31.22 21.03
C MET A 238 1.30 32.53 20.26
N ILE A 239 2.22 33.45 20.57
CA ILE A 239 2.39 34.72 19.88
C ILE A 239 3.89 34.87 19.53
N PRO A 240 4.24 35.18 18.27
CA PRO A 240 5.62 35.44 17.89
C PRO A 240 6.03 36.88 18.23
N MET A 241 5.89 37.24 19.49
CA MET A 241 6.24 38.55 20.01
C MET A 241 6.62 38.42 21.48
N ALA A 242 7.85 38.77 21.83
CA ALA A 242 8.37 38.68 23.19
C ALA A 242 9.59 39.60 23.39
N GLY A 243 10.58 39.18 24.18
CA GLY A 243 11.71 40.02 24.59
C GLY A 243 12.62 40.53 23.47
N ASP A 244 12.70 39.86 22.32
CA ASP A 244 13.57 40.21 21.19
C ASP A 244 13.13 41.53 20.53
N GLU A 245 11.83 41.77 20.45
CA GLU A 245 11.26 43.01 19.90
C GLU A 245 11.75 44.24 20.66
N LEU A 246 11.92 44.12 21.97
CA LEU A 246 12.46 45.20 22.80
C LEU A 246 13.96 45.37 22.57
N THR A 247 14.68 44.26 22.44
CA THR A 247 16.13 44.26 22.16
C THR A 247 16.42 44.95 20.83
N GLU A 248 15.62 44.69 19.80
CA GLU A 248 15.76 45.33 18.48
C GLU A 248 15.59 46.85 18.54
N VAL A 249 14.67 47.37 19.38
CA VAL A 249 14.56 48.82 19.61
C VAL A 249 15.85 49.40 20.19
N LEU A 250 16.45 48.71 21.16
CA LEU A 250 17.70 49.15 21.81
C LEU A 250 18.88 49.12 20.83
N VAL A 251 18.97 48.10 19.97
CA VAL A 251 19.97 48.03 18.89
C VAL A 251 19.94 49.29 18.04
N HIS A 252 18.75 49.70 17.60
CA HIS A 252 18.61 50.84 16.70
C HIS A 252 18.83 52.19 17.38
N GLU A 253 18.32 52.38 18.60
CA GLU A 253 18.44 53.66 19.29
C GLU A 253 19.85 53.88 19.84
N TYR A 254 20.45 52.85 20.44
CA TYR A 254 21.76 52.96 21.10
C TYR A 254 22.93 52.62 20.20
N LEU A 255 22.67 52.19 18.95
CA LEU A 255 23.69 51.83 17.96
C LEU A 255 24.67 50.79 18.49
N VAL A 256 24.15 49.74 19.11
CA VAL A 256 24.91 48.62 19.67
C VAL A 256 24.59 47.34 18.90
N ASP A 257 25.42 46.31 19.07
CA ASP A 257 25.04 44.98 18.59
C ASP A 257 23.94 44.36 19.47
N PHE A 258 23.37 43.25 18.99
CA PHE A 258 22.24 42.60 19.67
C PHE A 258 22.62 42.08 21.06
N ALA A 259 23.84 41.56 21.23
CA ALA A 259 24.31 41.05 22.52
C ALA A 259 24.42 42.17 23.56
N THR A 260 24.97 43.31 23.18
CA THR A 260 25.08 44.49 24.04
C THR A 260 23.71 45.10 24.32
N ALA A 261 22.81 45.17 23.33
CA ALA A 261 21.42 45.58 23.55
C ALA A 261 20.71 44.70 24.58
N GLU A 262 20.90 43.38 24.51
CA GLU A 262 20.34 42.44 25.47
C GLU A 262 20.92 42.65 26.88
N GLN A 263 22.22 42.93 26.99
CA GLN A 263 22.85 43.30 28.26
C GLN A 263 22.24 44.59 28.84
N ILE A 264 22.03 45.61 28.01
CA ILE A 264 21.37 46.86 28.42
C ILE A 264 19.94 46.56 28.91
N LYS A 265 19.19 45.75 28.18
CA LYS A 265 17.82 45.35 28.54
C LYS A 265 17.79 44.66 29.91
N ARG A 266 18.64 43.65 30.12
CA ARG A 266 18.74 42.90 31.39
C ARG A 266 19.16 43.83 32.54
N ALA A 267 20.20 44.62 32.35
CA ALA A 267 20.68 45.57 33.37
C ALA A 267 19.59 46.58 33.77
N SER A 268 18.73 47.00 32.83
CA SER A 268 17.63 47.92 33.13
C SER A 268 16.59 47.36 34.11
N THR A 269 16.53 46.04 34.31
CA THR A 269 15.61 45.43 35.29
C THR A 269 16.07 45.64 36.73
N GLU A 270 17.37 45.86 36.96
CA GLU A 270 17.95 46.13 38.28
C GLU A 270 17.82 47.61 38.68
N GLY A 271 17.56 48.49 37.71
CA GLY A 271 17.51 49.93 37.89
C GLY A 271 18.89 50.60 37.91
N GLY A 272 18.91 51.93 38.01
CA GLY A 272 20.16 52.70 38.07
C GLY A 272 20.75 53.05 36.70
N GLU A 273 22.07 53.27 36.68
CA GLU A 273 22.84 53.68 35.50
C GLU A 273 23.48 52.48 34.80
N ILE A 274 23.42 52.47 33.48
CA ILE A 274 23.93 51.40 32.61
C ILE A 274 24.99 52.01 31.70
N THR A 275 26.20 51.46 31.74
CA THR A 275 27.29 51.87 30.87
C THR A 275 27.47 50.85 29.76
N TYR A 276 27.58 51.32 28.52
CA TYR A 276 27.82 50.47 27.35
C TYR A 276 28.75 51.15 26.34
N GLU A 277 29.26 50.38 25.39
CA GLU A 277 30.07 50.85 24.26
C GLU A 277 29.28 50.63 22.96
N ASP A 278 29.17 51.65 22.13
CA ASP A 278 28.48 51.55 20.83
C ASP A 278 29.37 50.89 19.75
N ILE A 279 28.81 50.63 18.56
CA ILE A 279 29.57 50.03 17.45
C ILE A 279 30.74 50.91 16.94
N MET A 280 30.80 52.19 17.34
CA MET A 280 31.90 53.11 17.01
C MET A 280 32.97 53.17 18.11
N GLY A 281 32.79 52.41 19.19
CA GLY A 281 33.70 52.37 20.34
C GLY A 281 33.51 53.54 21.31
N LEU A 282 32.39 54.25 21.26
CA LEU A 282 32.10 55.35 22.17
C LEU A 282 31.39 54.81 23.41
N SER A 283 31.89 55.20 24.59
CA SER A 283 31.27 54.84 25.87
C SER A 283 30.13 55.81 26.20
N HIS A 284 28.97 55.23 26.51
CA HIS A 284 27.77 55.95 26.91
C HIS A 284 27.33 55.50 28.30
N THR A 285 26.60 56.36 29.01
CA THR A 285 25.93 55.99 30.28
C THR A 285 24.51 56.51 30.24
N ILE A 286 23.56 55.60 30.37
CA ILE A 286 22.12 55.85 30.30
C ILE A 286 21.46 55.42 31.60
N LYS A 287 20.24 55.88 31.84
CA LYS A 287 19.45 55.44 32.99
C LYS A 287 18.47 54.36 32.58
N SER A 288 18.17 53.45 33.50
CA SER A 288 17.18 52.39 33.30
C SER A 288 15.81 52.97 32.92
N GLU A 289 15.42 54.11 33.48
CA GLU A 289 14.17 54.79 33.13
C GLU A 289 14.10 55.25 31.67
N ASP A 290 15.25 55.53 31.05
CA ASP A 290 15.29 55.92 29.64
C ASP A 290 15.13 54.71 28.73
N VAL A 291 15.67 53.55 29.13
CA VAL A 291 15.39 52.26 28.51
C VAL A 291 13.90 51.95 28.59
N TRP A 292 13.29 52.05 29.78
CA TRP A 292 11.87 51.73 29.97
C TRP A 292 10.94 52.60 29.12
N LYS A 293 11.19 53.92 29.05
CA LYS A 293 10.41 54.84 28.20
C LYS A 293 10.54 54.50 26.72
N LEU A 294 11.74 54.14 26.29
CA LEU A 294 12.03 53.78 24.91
C LEU A 294 11.31 52.48 24.52
N THR A 295 11.32 51.49 25.40
CA THR A 295 10.70 50.18 25.16
C THR A 295 9.19 50.13 25.43
N GLU A 296 8.63 51.09 26.17
CA GLU A 296 7.21 51.13 26.57
C GLU A 296 6.22 50.91 25.40
N PRO A 297 6.37 51.55 24.22
CA PRO A 297 5.40 51.36 23.13
C PRO A 297 5.37 49.93 22.59
N VAL A 298 6.52 49.27 22.56
CA VAL A 298 6.64 47.89 22.08
C VAL A 298 6.19 46.91 23.15
N MET A 299 6.53 47.16 24.42
CA MET A 299 6.01 46.38 25.55
C MET A 299 4.48 46.38 25.58
N LYS A 300 3.84 47.55 25.46
CA LYS A 300 2.37 47.65 25.39
C LYS A 300 1.77 46.88 24.22
N LYS A 301 2.47 46.83 23.09
CA LYS A 301 2.04 46.04 21.93
C LYS A 301 2.05 44.54 22.26
N ILE A 302 3.13 44.05 22.88
CA ILE A 302 3.23 42.67 23.36
C ILE A 302 2.09 42.36 24.33
N ASP A 303 1.90 43.20 25.36
CA ASP A 303 0.87 43.01 26.39
C ASP A 303 -0.55 42.97 25.79
N SER A 304 -0.83 43.86 24.84
CA SER A 304 -2.13 43.92 24.17
C SER A 304 -2.38 42.67 23.33
N GLU A 305 -1.41 42.20 22.55
CA GLU A 305 -1.51 40.97 21.76
C GLU A 305 -1.71 39.74 22.68
N VAL A 306 -0.93 39.64 23.77
CA VAL A 306 -1.08 38.59 24.80
C VAL A 306 -2.48 38.62 25.42
N ALA A 307 -2.96 39.79 25.83
CA ALA A 307 -4.28 39.94 26.44
C ALA A 307 -5.43 39.64 25.46
N GLU A 308 -5.29 40.02 24.19
CA GLU A 308 -6.25 39.69 23.13
C GLU A 308 -6.27 38.19 22.87
N LYS A 309 -5.11 37.55 22.78
CA LYS A 309 -5.02 36.11 22.58
C LYS A 309 -5.58 35.32 23.75
N ILE A 310 -5.30 35.72 24.99
CA ILE A 310 -5.92 35.12 26.19
C ILE A 310 -7.45 35.21 26.10
N LYS A 311 -8.00 36.37 25.70
CA LYS A 311 -9.46 36.53 25.57
C LYS A 311 -10.02 35.65 24.45
N GLU A 312 -9.35 35.59 23.30
CA GLU A 312 -9.71 34.71 22.17
C GLU A 312 -9.82 33.26 22.64
N LEU A 313 -8.75 32.73 23.24
CA LEU A 313 -8.66 31.36 23.76
C LEU A 313 -9.70 31.08 24.86
N ASN A 314 -10.10 32.10 25.61
CA ASN A 314 -11.07 31.99 26.70
C ASN A 314 -12.51 32.35 26.27
N GLY A 315 -12.82 32.28 24.98
CA GLY A 315 -14.18 32.50 24.45
C GLY A 315 -14.65 33.95 24.52
N GLY A 316 -13.74 34.89 24.26
CA GLY A 316 -13.97 36.34 24.29
C GLY A 316 -13.98 36.97 25.68
N LYS A 317 -13.61 36.22 26.73
CA LYS A 317 -13.65 36.68 28.13
C LYS A 317 -12.26 36.78 28.73
N SER A 318 -12.09 37.66 29.71
CA SER A 318 -10.84 37.71 30.47
C SER A 318 -10.72 36.57 31.47
N VAL A 319 -9.52 36.39 32.01
CA VAL A 319 -9.21 35.43 33.09
C VAL A 319 -9.46 36.03 34.47
N SER A 320 -9.46 35.19 35.49
CA SER A 320 -9.54 35.63 36.89
C SER A 320 -8.18 36.04 37.45
N ALA A 321 -7.11 35.39 36.99
CA ALA A 321 -5.72 35.68 37.33
C ALA A 321 -4.79 35.27 36.17
N ALA A 322 -3.60 35.85 36.12
CA ALA A 322 -2.57 35.53 35.13
C ALA A 322 -1.22 35.30 35.82
N PHE A 323 -0.59 34.16 35.56
CA PHE A 323 0.76 33.85 36.03
C PHE A 323 1.72 34.03 34.87
N VAL A 324 2.75 34.85 35.06
CA VAL A 324 3.77 35.13 34.06
C VAL A 324 5.04 34.37 34.45
N VAL A 325 5.67 33.68 33.52
CA VAL A 325 6.97 33.02 33.68
C VAL A 325 7.90 33.42 32.52
N GLY A 326 9.11 32.88 32.49
CA GLY A 326 10.10 33.22 31.47
C GLY A 326 10.86 34.50 31.75
N GLY A 327 11.85 34.79 30.91
CA GLY A 327 12.76 35.93 31.07
C GLY A 327 12.14 37.27 30.67
N GLY A 328 11.27 37.27 29.66
CA GLY A 328 10.60 38.48 29.19
C GLY A 328 9.57 39.03 30.20
N GLY A 329 9.01 38.18 31.06
CA GLY A 329 8.11 38.61 32.12
C GLY A 329 8.75 39.50 33.19
N LYS A 330 10.09 39.59 33.23
CA LYS A 330 10.86 40.41 34.17
C LYS A 330 10.97 41.88 33.78
N ILE A 331 10.54 42.23 32.58
CA ILE A 331 10.64 43.60 32.08
C ILE A 331 9.77 44.52 32.95
N HIS A 332 10.31 45.69 33.28
CA HIS A 332 9.66 46.63 34.17
C HIS A 332 8.27 47.04 33.65
N GLY A 333 7.24 46.85 34.47
CA GLY A 333 5.87 47.26 34.16
C GLY A 333 5.06 46.26 33.32
N PHE A 334 5.64 45.12 32.95
CA PHE A 334 4.97 44.10 32.13
C PHE A 334 3.69 43.57 32.79
N THR A 335 3.76 43.15 34.07
CA THR A 335 2.60 42.60 34.79
C THR A 335 1.48 43.61 34.98
N GLU A 336 1.83 44.88 35.20
CA GLU A 336 0.88 45.98 35.39
C GLU A 336 0.16 46.33 34.10
N ALA A 337 0.89 46.39 32.98
CA ALA A 337 0.33 46.63 31.66
C ALA A 337 -0.59 45.48 31.23
N LEU A 338 -0.14 44.23 31.40
CA LEU A 338 -0.96 43.05 31.13
C LEU A 338 -2.24 43.04 32.00
N ALA A 339 -2.16 43.39 33.29
CA ALA A 339 -3.34 43.50 34.16
C ALA A 339 -4.35 44.53 33.65
N ALA A 340 -3.86 45.69 33.18
CA ALA A 340 -4.70 46.74 32.61
C ALA A 340 -5.44 46.25 31.35
N ASP A 341 -4.73 45.58 30.44
CA ASP A 341 -5.30 45.07 29.19
C ASP A 341 -6.27 43.89 29.41
N LEU A 342 -5.97 43.02 30.37
CA LEU A 342 -6.87 41.97 30.83
C LEU A 342 -8.05 42.52 31.65
N LYS A 343 -8.00 43.79 32.08
CA LYS A 343 -9.03 44.43 32.91
C LYS A 343 -9.27 43.70 34.23
N ILE A 344 -8.19 43.25 34.86
CA ILE A 344 -8.18 42.64 36.20
C ILE A 344 -7.33 43.46 37.15
N VAL A 345 -7.49 43.23 38.46
CA VAL A 345 -6.71 43.96 39.46
C VAL A 345 -5.23 43.53 39.39
N PRO A 346 -4.26 44.46 39.50
CA PRO A 346 -2.83 44.15 39.35
C PRO A 346 -2.34 43.02 40.23
N GLU A 347 -2.88 42.86 41.44
CA GLU A 347 -2.49 41.81 42.39
C GLU A 347 -2.83 40.38 41.92
N ARG A 348 -3.60 40.25 40.83
CA ARG A 348 -3.94 38.97 40.19
C ARG A 348 -3.09 38.66 38.96
N VAL A 349 -2.14 39.52 38.62
CA VAL A 349 -1.10 39.24 37.63
C VAL A 349 0.24 39.20 38.34
N ALA A 350 0.98 38.12 38.20
CA ALA A 350 2.24 37.98 38.92
C ALA A 350 3.26 37.16 38.16
N LEU A 351 4.51 37.64 38.18
CA LEU A 351 5.68 36.88 37.79
C LEU A 351 5.89 35.73 38.80
N ARG A 352 6.10 34.51 38.29
CA ARG A 352 6.32 33.29 39.06
C ARG A 352 7.72 32.72 38.78
N GLY A 353 8.39 32.25 39.83
CA GLY A 353 9.67 31.56 39.75
C GLY A 353 9.88 30.66 40.95
N GLU A 354 10.65 31.11 41.94
CA GLU A 354 10.97 30.33 43.13
C GLU A 354 9.73 29.76 43.86
N GLU A 355 8.65 30.53 43.95
CA GLU A 355 7.47 30.16 44.74
C GLU A 355 6.66 29.00 44.14
N VAL A 356 6.84 28.71 42.85
CA VAL A 356 6.21 27.56 42.19
C VAL A 356 7.12 26.32 42.18
N MET A 357 8.41 26.47 42.53
CA MET A 357 9.41 25.40 42.55
C MET A 357 9.62 24.80 43.95
N LYS A 358 8.54 24.62 44.72
CA LYS A 358 8.61 24.15 46.11
C LYS A 358 9.08 22.71 46.23
N ASN A 359 8.64 21.85 45.32
CA ASN A 359 9.00 20.43 45.28
C ASN A 359 10.21 20.16 44.37
N ILE A 360 10.98 21.20 44.03
CA ILE A 360 12.18 21.08 43.22
C ILE A 360 13.40 21.26 44.13
N VAL A 361 14.26 20.24 44.13
CA VAL A 361 15.52 20.20 44.87
C VAL A 361 16.66 20.31 43.87
N PHE A 362 17.54 21.29 44.04
CA PHE A 362 18.74 21.44 43.22
C PHE A 362 19.94 20.85 43.99
N GLU A 363 20.62 19.87 43.40
CA GLU A 363 21.85 19.29 43.97
C GLU A 363 23.08 20.17 43.69
N GLN A 364 23.03 20.95 42.61
CA GLN A 364 24.04 21.94 42.26
C GLN A 364 23.88 23.22 43.11
N GLU A 365 24.94 23.60 43.84
CA GLU A 365 24.90 24.70 44.82
C GLU A 365 24.72 26.10 44.20
N ASP A 366 25.13 26.30 42.95
CA ASP A 366 25.18 27.63 42.30
C ASP A 366 23.89 28.03 41.56
N ILE A 367 22.81 27.25 41.67
CA ILE A 367 21.56 27.55 40.96
C ILE A 367 20.67 28.46 41.79
N THR A 368 20.30 29.62 41.22
CA THR A 368 19.27 30.50 41.78
C THR A 368 17.91 30.18 41.18
N LYS A 369 16.93 29.88 42.03
CA LYS A 369 15.54 29.60 41.60
C LYS A 369 14.93 30.87 40.99
N ASP A 370 14.42 30.74 39.76
CA ASP A 370 14.02 31.90 38.95
C ASP A 370 12.95 31.53 37.91
N SER A 371 12.24 32.51 37.36
CA SER A 371 11.19 32.31 36.34
C SER A 371 11.70 31.62 35.07
N LEU A 372 12.99 31.76 34.76
CA LEU A 372 13.65 31.12 33.62
C LEU A 372 13.76 29.59 33.75
N LEU A 373 13.67 29.03 34.96
CA LEU A 373 13.87 27.60 35.17
C LEU A 373 12.56 26.80 35.09
N VAL A 374 11.40 27.48 35.04
CA VAL A 374 10.08 26.84 35.06
C VAL A 374 9.93 25.86 33.88
N THR A 375 10.20 26.33 32.67
CA THR A 375 10.00 25.55 31.43
C THR A 375 11.01 24.42 31.30
N PRO A 376 12.33 24.62 31.48
CA PRO A 376 13.32 23.52 31.48
C PRO A 376 13.00 22.39 32.46
N ILE A 377 12.53 22.72 33.66
CA ILE A 377 12.11 21.72 34.67
C ILE A 377 10.82 21.02 34.23
N GLY A 378 9.87 21.79 33.70
CA GLY A 378 8.60 21.28 33.18
C GLY A 378 8.77 20.24 32.08
N ILE A 379 9.75 20.42 31.19
CA ILE A 379 10.10 19.46 30.14
C ILE A 379 10.49 18.11 30.74
N CYS A 380 11.31 18.14 31.80
CA CYS A 380 11.75 16.93 32.50
C CYS A 380 10.60 16.27 33.26
N LEU A 381 9.73 17.04 33.93
CA LEU A 381 8.58 16.50 34.65
C LEU A 381 7.54 15.87 33.73
N ASN A 382 7.34 16.46 32.54
CA ASN A 382 6.38 15.96 31.57
C ASN A 382 6.71 14.52 31.11
N TYR A 383 8.00 14.14 31.07
CA TYR A 383 8.44 12.77 30.81
C TYR A 383 7.80 11.73 31.75
N TYR A 384 7.65 12.07 33.04
CA TYR A 384 7.08 11.14 34.02
C TYR A 384 5.56 11.05 33.98
N GLU A 385 4.89 12.13 33.56
CA GLU A 385 3.43 12.17 33.39
C GLU A 385 3.00 11.46 32.11
N THR A 386 3.70 11.76 31.01
CA THR A 386 3.47 11.16 29.70
C THR A 386 4.51 10.08 29.47
N LYS A 387 4.27 8.87 30.01
CA LYS A 387 5.04 7.66 29.66
C LYS A 387 4.75 7.25 28.21
N ASN A 388 5.18 8.11 27.29
CA ASN A 388 4.87 8.07 25.89
C ASN A 388 6.08 7.49 25.15
N ASN A 389 6.12 6.17 25.04
CA ASN A 389 7.07 5.53 24.15
C ASN A 389 6.59 5.72 22.72
N PHE A 390 7.02 6.79 22.05
CA PHE A 390 6.81 6.92 20.61
C PHE A 390 8.15 7.14 19.93
N ILE A 391 8.29 6.58 18.73
CA ILE A 391 9.36 6.93 17.83
C ILE A 391 8.82 7.74 16.65
N MET A 392 9.62 8.68 16.21
CA MET A 392 9.42 9.42 14.98
C MET A 392 10.29 8.82 13.89
N ILE A 393 9.73 8.57 12.72
CA ILE A 393 10.47 8.17 11.53
C ILE A 393 9.96 8.92 10.31
N HIS A 394 10.76 8.95 9.25
CA HIS A 394 10.32 9.36 7.93
C HIS A 394 10.07 8.10 7.09
N PHE A 395 8.83 7.87 6.65
CA PHE A 395 8.48 6.73 5.84
C PHE A 395 8.06 7.17 4.44
N ASN A 396 8.83 6.77 3.43
CA ASN A 396 8.71 7.25 2.05
C ASN A 396 8.70 8.78 1.92
N GLY A 397 9.45 9.45 2.80
CA GLY A 397 9.57 10.91 2.84
C GLY A 397 8.43 11.64 3.56
N GLU A 398 7.48 10.92 4.18
CA GLU A 398 6.48 11.51 5.06
C GLU A 398 6.80 11.21 6.52
N MET A 399 6.75 12.23 7.37
CA MET A 399 6.95 12.06 8.81
C MET A 399 5.78 11.29 9.44
N MET A 400 6.10 10.29 10.27
CA MET A 400 5.11 9.49 11.00
C MET A 400 5.51 9.22 12.45
N LYS A 401 4.51 9.24 13.33
CA LYS A 401 4.61 8.87 14.75
C LYS A 401 4.17 7.43 14.95
N LEU A 402 5.00 6.64 15.60
CA LEU A 402 4.74 5.23 15.88
C LEU A 402 4.82 4.99 17.39
N TYR A 403 3.84 4.28 17.94
CA TYR A 403 3.86 3.88 19.34
C TYR A 403 4.82 2.71 19.55
N ASP A 404 5.80 2.89 20.42
CA ASP A 404 6.87 1.94 20.68
C ASP A 404 6.62 1.13 21.96
N ASN A 405 6.15 -0.09 21.79
CA ASN A 405 6.09 -1.08 22.86
C ASN A 405 7.40 -1.90 23.01
N GLY A 406 8.48 -1.49 22.34
CA GLY A 406 9.78 -2.17 22.31
C GLY A 406 9.92 -3.24 21.22
N GLN A 407 8.94 -3.38 20.31
CA GLN A 407 8.97 -4.36 19.21
C GLN A 407 8.71 -3.76 17.83
N LEU A 408 8.75 -2.44 17.67
CA LEU A 408 8.45 -1.78 16.39
C LEU A 408 9.42 -2.19 15.27
N THR A 409 8.85 -2.61 14.15
CA THR A 409 9.56 -2.98 12.92
C THR A 409 9.10 -2.16 11.71
N ILE A 410 9.85 -2.23 10.61
CA ILE A 410 9.47 -1.54 9.36
C ILE A 410 8.12 -2.04 8.82
N VAL A 411 7.70 -3.28 9.11
CA VAL A 411 6.36 -3.78 8.76
C VAL A 411 5.27 -2.95 9.43
N ASP A 412 5.42 -2.66 10.73
CA ASP A 412 4.43 -1.91 11.50
C ASP A 412 4.27 -0.49 10.94
N ALA A 413 5.40 0.16 10.62
CA ALA A 413 5.41 1.44 9.92
C ALA A 413 4.71 1.37 8.55
N ALA A 414 5.04 0.36 7.74
CA ALA A 414 4.45 0.21 6.42
C ALA A 414 2.93 -0.02 6.48
N MET A 415 2.47 -0.83 7.43
CA MET A 415 1.04 -1.08 7.67
C MET A 415 0.30 0.20 8.07
N GLN A 416 0.87 0.99 8.98
CA GLN A 416 0.28 2.27 9.38
C GLN A 416 0.31 3.32 8.24
N ALA A 417 1.32 3.25 7.36
CA ALA A 417 1.38 4.02 6.12
C ALA A 417 0.40 3.52 5.03
N GLY A 418 -0.43 2.51 5.33
CA GLY A 418 -1.47 2.00 4.43
C GLY A 418 -0.98 0.98 3.40
N PHE A 419 0.23 0.42 3.54
CA PHE A 419 0.68 -0.67 2.69
C PHE A 419 -0.08 -1.96 3.02
N SER A 420 -0.62 -2.59 1.99
CA SER A 420 -1.17 -3.95 2.11
C SER A 420 -0.07 -4.99 2.17
N ALA A 421 -0.34 -6.15 2.78
CA ALA A 421 0.59 -7.28 2.78
C ALA A 421 1.04 -7.67 1.36
N ASP A 422 0.12 -7.57 0.38
CA ASP A 422 0.35 -7.83 -1.03
C ASP A 422 1.34 -6.87 -1.70
N GLN A 423 1.56 -5.69 -1.12
CA GLN A 423 2.57 -4.73 -1.57
C GLN A 423 3.92 -4.97 -0.89
N LEU A 424 3.95 -5.63 0.25
CA LEU A 424 5.19 -5.89 1.01
C LEU A 424 5.82 -7.24 0.65
N PHE A 425 4.99 -8.24 0.36
CA PHE A 425 5.44 -9.58 0.05
C PHE A 425 5.18 -9.93 -1.42
N PRO A 426 6.18 -10.50 -2.13
CA PRO A 426 6.05 -10.81 -3.55
C PRO A 426 4.92 -11.82 -3.76
N ARG A 427 4.16 -11.61 -4.83
CA ARG A 427 3.08 -12.52 -5.22
C ARG A 427 3.45 -13.30 -6.46
N ARG A 428 2.96 -14.54 -6.51
CA ARG A 428 3.09 -15.39 -7.68
C ARG A 428 2.15 -14.90 -8.78
N GLY A 429 2.63 -14.94 -10.02
CA GLY A 429 1.78 -14.70 -11.19
C GLY A 429 0.66 -15.73 -11.30
N ARG A 430 -0.43 -15.35 -11.98
CA ARG A 430 -1.60 -16.23 -12.17
C ARG A 430 -1.18 -17.54 -12.82
N GLU A 431 -1.63 -18.65 -12.26
CA GLU A 431 -1.51 -19.96 -12.90
C GLU A 431 -2.48 -20.08 -14.07
N ILE A 432 -2.10 -20.93 -15.03
CA ILE A 432 -2.95 -21.32 -16.16
C ILE A 432 -3.44 -22.73 -15.87
N ASN A 433 -4.75 -22.90 -15.74
CA ASN A 433 -5.41 -24.18 -15.58
C ASN A 433 -6.04 -24.60 -16.92
N PHE A 434 -5.76 -25.81 -17.38
CA PHE A 434 -6.26 -26.32 -18.65
C PHE A 434 -6.44 -27.84 -18.56
N THR A 435 -6.99 -28.46 -19.60
CA THR A 435 -7.13 -29.92 -19.66
C THR A 435 -6.42 -30.45 -20.88
N VAL A 436 -5.74 -31.59 -20.74
CA VAL A 436 -5.17 -32.35 -21.86
C VAL A 436 -5.81 -33.72 -21.86
N ASN A 437 -6.54 -34.07 -22.92
CA ASN A 437 -7.28 -35.34 -23.04
C ASN A 437 -8.19 -35.62 -21.83
N GLY A 438 -8.84 -34.58 -21.30
CA GLY A 438 -9.71 -34.66 -20.13
C GLY A 438 -9.00 -34.70 -18.78
N VAL A 439 -7.66 -34.67 -18.73
CA VAL A 439 -6.88 -34.60 -17.49
C VAL A 439 -6.51 -33.16 -17.19
N SER A 440 -6.87 -32.67 -16.00
CA SER A 440 -6.49 -31.33 -15.56
C SER A 440 -4.98 -31.16 -15.43
N ARG A 441 -4.49 -30.02 -15.92
CA ARG A 441 -3.10 -29.57 -15.91
C ARG A 441 -3.04 -28.12 -15.45
N MET A 442 -1.89 -27.74 -14.91
CA MET A 442 -1.64 -26.40 -14.39
C MET A 442 -0.21 -25.98 -14.75
N ILE A 443 -0.05 -24.80 -15.34
CA ILE A 443 1.25 -24.12 -15.45
C ILE A 443 1.28 -23.02 -14.40
N ARG A 444 2.22 -23.13 -13.46
CA ARG A 444 2.39 -22.15 -12.37
C ARG A 444 3.03 -20.86 -12.91
N GLY A 445 2.58 -19.72 -12.39
CA GLY A 445 3.28 -18.45 -12.59
C GLY A 445 4.61 -18.38 -11.83
N THR A 446 5.44 -17.43 -12.24
CA THR A 446 6.71 -17.13 -11.56
C THR A 446 6.47 -16.29 -10.31
N GLU A 447 7.43 -16.26 -9.40
CA GLU A 447 7.38 -15.40 -8.22
C GLU A 447 7.78 -13.97 -8.61
N GLY A 448 7.14 -12.97 -8.01
CA GLY A 448 7.51 -11.57 -8.19
C GLY A 448 8.77 -11.21 -7.40
N GLU A 449 9.24 -9.97 -7.60
CA GLU A 449 10.35 -9.41 -6.85
C GLU A 449 9.87 -8.92 -5.47
N SER A 450 10.67 -9.16 -4.43
CA SER A 450 10.37 -8.69 -3.07
C SER A 450 10.39 -7.16 -2.99
N ALA A 451 9.69 -6.60 -2.02
CA ALA A 451 9.77 -5.18 -1.74
C ALA A 451 11.21 -4.78 -1.40
N VAL A 452 11.67 -3.65 -1.95
CA VAL A 452 12.99 -3.11 -1.64
C VAL A 452 12.83 -2.14 -0.48
N VAL A 453 13.49 -2.46 0.63
CA VAL A 453 13.45 -1.65 1.85
C VAL A 453 14.82 -1.06 2.11
N THR A 454 14.87 0.25 2.35
CA THR A 454 16.07 0.93 2.83
C THR A 454 15.77 1.71 4.09
N MET A 455 16.66 1.65 5.07
CA MET A 455 16.63 2.48 6.28
C MET A 455 17.94 3.26 6.37
N ASN A 456 17.86 4.59 6.52
CA ASN A 456 19.03 5.48 6.58
C ASN A 456 19.97 5.29 5.38
N GLY A 457 19.40 5.07 4.19
CA GLY A 457 20.11 4.82 2.94
C GLY A 457 20.73 3.42 2.78
N LYS A 458 20.60 2.52 3.76
CA LYS A 458 21.12 1.14 3.70
C LYS A 458 19.99 0.15 3.41
N SER A 459 20.23 -0.82 2.53
CA SER A 459 19.26 -1.89 2.28
C SER A 459 19.16 -2.81 3.49
N VAL A 460 17.93 -3.01 3.98
CA VAL A 460 17.62 -3.80 5.18
C VAL A 460 16.43 -4.73 4.92
N GLY A 461 16.22 -5.71 5.81
CA GLY A 461 15.03 -6.56 5.74
C GLY A 461 13.80 -5.85 6.31
N ILE A 462 12.60 -6.26 5.89
CA ILE A 462 11.36 -5.60 6.35
C ILE A 462 11.06 -5.83 7.85
N ASN A 463 11.59 -6.89 8.46
CA ASN A 463 11.44 -7.16 9.90
C ASN A 463 12.54 -6.50 10.74
N THR A 464 13.33 -5.59 10.16
CA THR A 464 14.38 -4.87 10.91
C THR A 464 13.69 -3.96 11.93
N PRO A 465 14.15 -3.95 13.21
CA PRO A 465 13.67 -2.99 14.19
C PRO A 465 13.88 -1.57 13.71
N LEU A 466 12.92 -0.69 13.98
CA LEU A 466 13.03 0.71 13.61
C LEU A 466 14.04 1.43 14.51
N GLU A 467 14.87 2.27 13.90
CA GLU A 467 15.72 3.22 14.61
C GLU A 467 14.99 4.55 14.79
N PHE A 468 15.30 5.27 15.87
CA PHE A 468 14.78 6.62 16.10
C PHE A 468 15.19 7.56 14.96
N ASN A 469 14.25 8.38 14.51
CA ASN A 469 14.42 9.35 13.43
C ASN A 469 14.92 8.72 12.11
N ALA A 470 14.59 7.46 11.87
CA ALA A 470 15.06 6.75 10.68
C ALA A 470 14.36 7.22 9.39
N ASP A 471 15.12 7.35 8.31
CA ASP A 471 14.62 7.50 6.95
C ASP A 471 14.38 6.12 6.33
N VAL A 472 13.12 5.69 6.32
CA VAL A 472 12.67 4.42 5.75
C VAL A 472 12.06 4.67 4.38
N THR A 473 12.51 3.93 3.37
CA THR A 473 11.89 3.90 2.05
C THR A 473 11.52 2.46 1.70
N VAL A 474 10.28 2.26 1.28
CA VAL A 474 9.74 0.98 0.84
C VAL A 474 9.23 1.12 -0.59
N VAL A 475 9.89 0.42 -1.51
CA VAL A 475 9.40 0.22 -2.87
C VAL A 475 8.58 -1.07 -2.88
N PRO A 476 7.30 -1.03 -3.31
CA PRO A 476 6.44 -2.21 -3.31
C PRO A 476 7.03 -3.41 -4.05
N SER A 477 6.71 -4.60 -3.55
CA SER A 477 6.94 -5.87 -4.25
C SER A 477 6.13 -5.94 -5.55
N THR A 478 6.58 -6.80 -6.47
CA THR A 478 5.92 -7.02 -7.76
C THR A 478 5.16 -8.34 -7.79
N VAL A 479 4.28 -8.47 -8.78
CA VAL A 479 3.63 -9.75 -9.11
C VAL A 479 4.43 -10.41 -10.21
N GLY A 480 4.80 -11.67 -10.02
CA GLY A 480 5.52 -12.44 -11.04
C GLY A 480 4.71 -12.62 -12.32
N GLU A 481 5.38 -13.03 -13.39
CA GLU A 481 4.69 -13.31 -14.65
C GLU A 481 3.72 -14.48 -14.49
N GLY A 482 2.58 -14.41 -15.18
CA GLY A 482 1.64 -15.53 -15.24
C GLY A 482 2.31 -16.78 -15.83
N GLY A 483 1.73 -17.95 -15.54
CA GLY A 483 2.19 -19.20 -16.14
C GLY A 483 2.26 -19.05 -17.66
N ARG A 484 3.35 -19.51 -18.27
CA ARG A 484 3.54 -19.51 -19.72
C ARG A 484 3.99 -20.89 -20.16
N GLY A 485 3.33 -21.40 -21.18
CA GLY A 485 3.67 -22.65 -21.84
C GLY A 485 2.96 -22.73 -23.17
N THR A 486 3.55 -23.46 -24.10
CA THR A 486 3.02 -23.73 -25.42
C THR A 486 2.55 -25.18 -25.52
N ILE A 487 1.83 -25.52 -26.59
CA ILE A 487 1.46 -26.92 -26.86
C ILE A 487 2.70 -27.82 -26.97
N ALA A 488 3.80 -27.30 -27.54
CA ALA A 488 5.05 -28.02 -27.67
C ALA A 488 5.69 -28.42 -26.31
N ASP A 489 5.36 -27.71 -25.24
CA ASP A 489 5.87 -28.00 -23.89
C ASP A 489 5.11 -29.16 -23.19
N LEU A 490 4.03 -29.67 -23.80
CA LEU A 490 3.22 -30.74 -23.25
C LEU A 490 3.85 -32.12 -23.49
N ALA A 491 3.92 -32.94 -22.44
CA ALA A 491 4.49 -34.29 -22.51
C ALA A 491 3.69 -35.23 -23.44
N GLU A 492 2.41 -34.96 -23.67
CA GLU A 492 1.55 -35.71 -24.61
C GLU A 492 1.88 -35.39 -26.08
N PHE A 493 2.72 -34.37 -26.31
CA PHE A 493 3.29 -33.99 -27.59
C PHE A 493 4.70 -34.58 -27.79
N THR A 494 4.99 -35.79 -27.29
CA THR A 494 6.33 -36.43 -27.34
C THR A 494 6.80 -36.91 -28.71
N THR A 495 5.92 -37.00 -29.72
CA THR A 495 6.32 -37.24 -31.11
C THR A 495 5.63 -36.23 -32.00
N GLU A 496 6.42 -35.41 -32.69
CA GLU A 496 5.94 -34.28 -33.49
C GLU A 496 5.11 -34.70 -34.71
N TYR A 497 5.23 -35.96 -35.15
CA TYR A 497 4.65 -36.45 -36.41
C TYR A 497 3.88 -37.78 -36.26
N LEU A 498 2.86 -37.97 -37.09
CA LEU A 498 2.23 -39.23 -37.45
C LEU A 498 2.73 -39.67 -38.83
N TYR A 499 2.93 -40.97 -39.01
CA TYR A 499 3.35 -41.54 -40.30
C TYR A 499 2.20 -42.30 -40.95
N PHE A 500 1.95 -42.06 -42.24
CA PHE A 500 0.96 -42.77 -43.05
C PHE A 500 1.63 -43.39 -44.27
N ASN A 501 1.11 -44.52 -44.75
CA ASN A 501 1.57 -45.10 -46.01
C ASN A 501 0.53 -44.78 -47.10
N VAL A 502 0.82 -43.80 -47.95
CA VAL A 502 -0.10 -43.31 -48.98
C VAL A 502 0.41 -43.73 -50.35
N CYS A 503 -0.34 -44.58 -51.06
CA CYS A 503 0.00 -45.08 -52.39
C CYS A 503 1.46 -45.57 -52.49
N GLY A 504 1.92 -46.30 -51.46
CA GLY A 504 3.27 -46.86 -51.39
C GLY A 504 4.35 -45.93 -50.83
N HIS A 505 4.03 -44.69 -50.46
CA HIS A 505 4.98 -43.71 -49.91
C HIS A 505 4.72 -43.43 -48.43
N ARG A 506 5.79 -43.33 -47.62
CA ARG A 506 5.70 -42.94 -46.22
C ARG A 506 5.61 -41.42 -46.09
N VAL A 507 4.45 -40.93 -45.69
CA VAL A 507 4.15 -39.50 -45.50
C VAL A 507 4.24 -39.16 -44.01
N LYS A 508 5.03 -38.14 -43.65
CA LYS A 508 5.09 -37.60 -42.29
C LYS A 508 4.16 -36.39 -42.17
N CYS A 509 3.26 -36.42 -41.21
CA CYS A 509 2.26 -35.38 -40.97
C CYS A 509 2.37 -34.88 -39.53
N PRO A 510 2.38 -33.57 -39.26
CA PRO A 510 2.49 -33.05 -37.89
C PRO A 510 1.30 -33.47 -37.04
N LYS A 511 1.50 -33.83 -35.77
CA LYS A 511 0.34 -34.07 -34.89
C LYS A 511 -0.44 -32.77 -34.72
N PHE A 512 -1.73 -32.83 -35.04
CA PHE A 512 -2.62 -31.74 -34.72
C PHE A 512 -3.17 -31.90 -33.30
N VAL A 513 -3.17 -30.77 -32.61
CA VAL A 513 -3.78 -30.65 -31.30
C VAL A 513 -4.97 -29.71 -31.47
N GLU A 514 -6.13 -30.16 -31.04
CA GLU A 514 -7.31 -29.31 -30.99
C GLU A 514 -7.32 -28.56 -29.66
N VAL A 515 -7.36 -27.24 -29.71
CA VAL A 515 -7.63 -26.39 -28.56
C VAL A 515 -9.03 -25.85 -28.71
N ASN A 516 -9.92 -26.21 -27.78
CA ASN A 516 -11.33 -25.82 -27.80
C ASN A 516 -12.06 -26.17 -29.12
N GLY A 517 -11.66 -27.28 -29.75
CA GLY A 517 -12.21 -27.78 -31.02
C GLY A 517 -11.66 -27.12 -32.30
N SER A 518 -10.66 -26.24 -32.18
CA SER A 518 -9.93 -25.66 -33.31
C SER A 518 -8.51 -26.20 -33.38
N MET A 519 -8.02 -26.44 -34.59
CA MET A 519 -6.66 -26.94 -34.82
C MET A 519 -5.65 -25.81 -34.59
N GLU A 520 -4.72 -26.00 -33.66
CA GLU A 520 -3.71 -24.99 -33.31
C GLU A 520 -2.29 -25.51 -33.54
N PRO A 521 -1.32 -24.64 -33.91
CA PRO A 521 0.06 -25.03 -34.13
C PRO A 521 0.79 -25.30 -32.78
N PRO A 522 1.93 -26.03 -32.79
CA PRO A 522 2.71 -26.28 -31.58
C PRO A 522 3.18 -25.02 -30.84
N THR A 523 3.30 -23.90 -31.57
CA THR A 523 3.67 -22.58 -31.06
C THR A 523 2.52 -21.85 -30.35
N TYR A 524 1.32 -22.43 -30.30
CA TYR A 524 0.18 -21.84 -29.62
C TYR A 524 0.45 -21.73 -28.12
N SER A 525 0.28 -20.51 -27.58
CA SER A 525 0.36 -20.25 -26.14
C SER A 525 -0.90 -20.72 -25.44
N VAL A 526 -0.76 -21.72 -24.57
CA VAL A 526 -1.87 -22.28 -23.79
C VAL A 526 -2.49 -21.18 -22.92
N LYS A 527 -3.82 -21.11 -22.91
CA LYS A 527 -4.62 -20.14 -22.16
C LYS A 527 -5.39 -20.84 -21.04
N ASP A 528 -5.79 -20.04 -20.05
CA ASP A 528 -6.60 -20.53 -18.94
C ASP A 528 -7.97 -20.99 -19.43
N GLY A 529 -8.37 -22.18 -19.01
CA GLY A 529 -9.59 -22.86 -19.42
C GLY A 529 -9.47 -23.65 -20.72
N ASP A 530 -8.31 -23.71 -21.36
CA ASP A 530 -8.17 -24.45 -22.62
C ASP A 530 -8.47 -25.94 -22.45
N VAL A 531 -9.25 -26.47 -23.40
CA VAL A 531 -9.47 -27.90 -23.56
C VAL A 531 -8.63 -28.36 -24.74
N ILE A 532 -7.54 -29.04 -24.41
CA ILE A 532 -6.55 -29.54 -25.36
C ILE A 532 -6.81 -31.02 -25.60
N GLU A 533 -7.06 -31.40 -26.84
CA GLU A 533 -7.24 -32.79 -27.25
C GLU A 533 -6.15 -33.18 -28.26
N THR A 534 -5.40 -34.23 -27.96
CA THR A 534 -4.44 -34.82 -28.90
C THR A 534 -5.15 -35.93 -29.66
N ARG A 535 -5.30 -35.78 -30.97
CA ARG A 535 -5.91 -36.83 -31.81
C ARG A 535 -4.82 -37.60 -32.54
N PRO A 536 -4.69 -38.93 -32.34
CA PRO A 536 -3.69 -39.74 -33.05
C PRO A 536 -4.18 -40.17 -34.44
N PHE A 537 -4.95 -39.31 -35.13
CA PHE A 537 -5.55 -39.65 -36.42
C PHE A 537 -5.79 -38.42 -37.30
N TYR A 538 -5.88 -38.65 -38.60
CA TYR A 538 -6.35 -37.72 -39.62
C TYR A 538 -7.65 -38.26 -40.22
N THR A 539 -8.41 -37.46 -40.96
CA THR A 539 -9.33 -38.00 -41.97
C THR A 539 -8.59 -38.20 -43.30
N VAL A 540 -9.08 -39.10 -44.15
CA VAL A 540 -8.57 -39.24 -45.52
C VAL A 540 -8.56 -37.88 -46.25
N GLY A 541 -9.60 -37.08 -46.09
CA GLY A 541 -9.71 -35.75 -46.68
C GLY A 541 -8.66 -34.77 -46.16
N GLN A 542 -8.41 -34.75 -44.84
CA GLN A 542 -7.36 -33.92 -44.24
C GLN A 542 -5.96 -34.33 -44.71
N LEU A 543 -5.72 -35.63 -44.88
CA LEU A 543 -4.44 -36.13 -45.40
C LEU A 543 -4.25 -35.72 -46.87
N ALA A 544 -5.32 -35.76 -47.67
CA ALA A 544 -5.28 -35.30 -49.06
C ALA A 544 -5.06 -33.78 -49.18
N GLU A 545 -5.71 -32.99 -48.32
CA GLU A 545 -5.50 -31.54 -48.25
C GLU A 545 -4.07 -31.18 -47.84
N PHE A 546 -3.52 -31.88 -46.83
CA PHE A 546 -2.14 -31.71 -46.39
C PHE A 546 -1.13 -32.01 -47.52
N MET A 547 -1.40 -33.02 -48.34
CA MET A 547 -0.59 -33.38 -49.50
C MET A 547 -0.87 -32.53 -50.73
N ASP A 548 -1.79 -31.56 -50.67
CA ASP A 548 -2.23 -30.70 -51.79
C ASP A 548 -2.76 -31.52 -53.00
N VAL A 549 -3.45 -32.63 -52.73
CA VAL A 549 -4.01 -33.52 -53.75
C VAL A 549 -5.53 -33.50 -53.81
N THR A 550 -6.08 -33.61 -55.01
CA THR A 550 -7.53 -33.69 -55.25
C THR A 550 -7.89 -35.13 -55.61
N ILE A 551 -8.53 -35.84 -54.68
CA ILE A 551 -9.00 -37.22 -54.86
C ILE A 551 -10.03 -37.29 -56.00
N ASP A 552 -9.87 -38.27 -56.89
CA ASP A 552 -10.79 -38.60 -57.99
C ASP A 552 -11.93 -39.48 -57.49
N ASP A 553 -13.12 -38.89 -57.38
CA ASP A 553 -14.30 -39.54 -56.84
C ASP A 553 -14.85 -40.70 -57.71
N ARG A 554 -14.32 -40.89 -58.93
CA ARG A 554 -14.65 -42.02 -59.83
C ARG A 554 -14.11 -43.38 -59.33
N TYR A 555 -13.11 -43.34 -58.47
CA TYR A 555 -12.44 -44.52 -57.94
C TYR A 555 -12.76 -44.72 -56.45
N GLU A 556 -12.66 -45.95 -55.96
CA GLU A 556 -12.79 -46.24 -54.53
C GLU A 556 -11.57 -45.71 -53.75
N ILE A 557 -11.79 -45.10 -52.59
CA ILE A 557 -10.73 -44.84 -51.61
C ILE A 557 -10.59 -46.11 -50.77
N LEU A 558 -9.38 -46.64 -50.63
CA LEU A 558 -9.11 -47.78 -49.77
C LEU A 558 -8.28 -47.35 -48.56
N VAL A 559 -8.74 -47.68 -47.36
CA VAL A 559 -7.95 -47.59 -46.13
C VAL A 559 -7.75 -49.01 -45.61
N ASN A 560 -6.50 -49.47 -45.50
CA ASN A 560 -6.12 -50.84 -45.16
C ASN A 560 -6.91 -51.89 -45.98
N ASN A 561 -6.97 -51.69 -47.30
CA ASN A 561 -7.69 -52.54 -48.27
C ASN A 561 -9.22 -52.62 -48.10
N ARG A 562 -9.84 -51.66 -47.40
CA ARG A 562 -11.31 -51.56 -47.26
C ARG A 562 -11.83 -50.27 -47.88
N PRO A 563 -12.96 -50.31 -48.62
CA PRO A 563 -13.62 -49.10 -49.11
C PRO A 563 -13.88 -48.10 -47.99
N SER A 564 -13.57 -46.83 -48.24
CA SER A 564 -13.67 -45.73 -47.28
C SER A 564 -14.08 -44.43 -47.96
N THR A 565 -14.30 -43.39 -47.15
CA THR A 565 -14.72 -42.06 -47.59
C THR A 565 -13.72 -40.99 -47.15
N LYS A 566 -13.90 -39.74 -47.60
CA LYS A 566 -13.05 -38.61 -47.21
C LYS A 566 -13.10 -38.33 -45.70
N GLU A 567 -14.18 -38.71 -45.03
CA GLU A 567 -14.40 -38.52 -43.59
C GLU A 567 -13.85 -39.68 -42.75
N SER A 568 -13.36 -40.75 -43.39
CA SER A 568 -12.85 -41.93 -42.67
C SER A 568 -11.58 -41.59 -41.91
N LEU A 569 -11.53 -42.01 -40.63
CA LEU A 569 -10.38 -41.78 -39.76
C LEU A 569 -9.22 -42.72 -40.14
N VAL A 570 -8.04 -42.17 -40.29
CA VAL A 570 -6.78 -42.87 -40.55
C VAL A 570 -5.83 -42.64 -39.39
N TYR A 571 -5.32 -43.71 -38.82
CA TYR A 571 -4.39 -43.70 -37.69
C TYR A 571 -2.97 -43.96 -38.19
N GLU A 572 -2.00 -43.75 -37.31
CA GLU A 572 -0.59 -44.02 -37.60
C GLU A 572 -0.38 -45.41 -38.23
N ASN A 573 0.49 -45.45 -39.24
CA ASN A 573 0.82 -46.62 -40.06
C ASN A 573 -0.31 -47.20 -40.91
N PHE A 574 -1.47 -46.54 -41.01
CA PHE A 574 -2.51 -46.98 -41.94
C PHE A 574 -2.03 -46.82 -43.39
N ALA A 575 -2.41 -47.79 -44.23
CA ALA A 575 -2.22 -47.75 -45.67
C ALA A 575 -3.43 -47.12 -46.35
N ILE A 576 -3.21 -46.08 -47.15
CA ILE A 576 -4.24 -45.37 -47.89
C ILE A 576 -3.92 -45.50 -49.38
N GLU A 577 -4.86 -46.03 -50.15
CA GLU A 577 -4.80 -46.05 -51.61
C GLU A 577 -5.95 -45.20 -52.17
N TRP A 578 -5.61 -44.22 -52.98
CA TRP A 578 -6.57 -43.37 -53.69
C TRP A 578 -6.08 -43.08 -55.10
N THR A 579 -6.96 -42.51 -55.92
CA THR A 579 -6.61 -41.97 -57.23
C THR A 579 -6.80 -40.46 -57.18
N THR A 580 -5.89 -39.69 -57.79
CA THR A 580 -5.94 -38.21 -57.79
C THR A 580 -6.21 -37.68 -59.20
N THR A 581 -6.80 -36.49 -59.30
CA THR A 581 -7.07 -35.82 -60.59
C THR A 581 -5.96 -34.84 -60.99
N ASN A 582 -5.14 -34.41 -60.04
CA ASN A 582 -3.99 -33.55 -60.24
C ASN A 582 -2.67 -34.35 -60.12
N GLN A 583 -1.62 -33.88 -60.82
CA GLN A 583 -0.27 -34.44 -60.70
C GLN A 583 0.22 -34.29 -59.26
N ILE A 584 0.64 -35.41 -58.66
CA ILE A 584 1.15 -35.42 -57.29
C ILE A 584 2.51 -34.71 -57.28
N ALA A 585 2.54 -33.48 -56.80
CA ALA A 585 3.79 -32.82 -56.47
C ALA A 585 4.24 -33.41 -55.12
N TYR A 586 4.93 -34.55 -55.16
CA TYR A 586 5.65 -35.07 -53.99
C TYR A 586 6.75 -34.06 -53.61
N ARG A 587 6.39 -33.00 -52.88
CA ARG A 587 7.34 -32.04 -52.34
C ARG A 587 8.22 -32.77 -51.32
N ALA A 588 9.53 -32.54 -51.40
CA ALA A 588 10.54 -33.19 -50.56
C ALA A 588 10.33 -32.98 -49.05
N ASP A 589 9.46 -32.05 -48.66
CA ASP A 589 9.31 -31.57 -47.29
C ASP A 589 8.53 -32.55 -46.38
N TYR A 590 7.74 -33.48 -46.95
CA TYR A 590 6.88 -34.42 -46.19
C TYR A 590 7.15 -35.91 -46.49
N LEU A 591 8.14 -36.22 -47.32
CA LEU A 591 8.63 -37.58 -47.53
C LEU A 591 9.76 -37.87 -46.54
N VAL A 592 9.75 -39.07 -45.96
CA VAL A 592 10.86 -39.52 -45.09
C VAL A 592 11.97 -40.02 -46.02
N ASP A 593 13.17 -39.45 -45.91
CA ASP A 593 14.38 -40.01 -46.53
C ASP A 593 14.75 -41.29 -45.77
N ASP A 594 15.21 -42.34 -46.46
CA ASP A 594 15.52 -43.67 -45.88
C ASP A 594 16.64 -43.64 -44.81
N SER A 595 17.12 -42.46 -44.44
CA SER A 595 18.18 -42.18 -43.47
C SER A 595 17.71 -41.82 -42.06
N GLU A 596 16.42 -41.58 -41.81
CA GLU A 596 15.87 -41.41 -40.45
C GLU A 596 15.42 -42.77 -39.86
N GLY A 597 16.19 -43.26 -38.88
CA GLY A 597 16.13 -44.61 -38.33
C GLY A 597 14.75 -45.12 -37.90
N LEU A 598 14.53 -46.40 -38.16
CA LEU A 598 13.32 -47.16 -37.82
C LEU A 598 13.23 -47.44 -36.30
N PRO A 599 12.03 -47.52 -35.70
CA PRO A 599 11.84 -48.00 -34.32
C PRO A 599 12.40 -49.42 -34.11
N GLU A 600 12.83 -49.75 -32.90
CA GLU A 600 13.48 -51.05 -32.54
C GLU A 600 12.60 -52.29 -32.83
N ASP A 601 11.31 -52.09 -33.01
CA ASP A 601 10.27 -53.10 -33.19
C ASP A 601 9.72 -53.19 -34.64
N TYR A 602 10.44 -52.61 -35.61
CA TYR A 602 10.08 -52.68 -37.03
C TYR A 602 10.61 -53.95 -37.73
N GLU A 603 9.71 -54.87 -38.10
CA GLU A 603 10.00 -55.95 -39.06
C GLU A 603 9.58 -55.53 -40.48
N ALA A 604 10.57 -55.39 -41.38
CA ALA A 604 10.34 -55.08 -42.78
C ALA A 604 9.75 -56.29 -43.54
N PRO A 605 8.67 -56.14 -44.34
CA PRO A 605 8.27 -57.17 -45.27
C PRO A 605 9.26 -57.24 -46.46
N SER A 606 9.57 -58.46 -46.91
CA SER A 606 10.51 -58.73 -48.02
C SER A 606 10.18 -57.94 -49.29
N PRO A 607 11.19 -57.43 -50.02
CA PRO A 607 10.97 -56.55 -51.17
C PRO A 607 10.36 -57.33 -52.34
N ALA A 608 9.28 -56.78 -52.90
CA ALA A 608 8.81 -57.15 -54.25
C ALA A 608 9.64 -56.38 -55.30
N PRO A 609 9.85 -56.94 -56.51
CA PRO A 609 10.69 -56.31 -57.52
C PRO A 609 10.07 -55.00 -58.03
N GLU A 610 10.93 -54.00 -58.27
CA GLU A 610 10.60 -52.70 -58.87
C GLU A 610 9.79 -52.87 -60.16
N ALA A 611 8.58 -52.27 -60.17
CA ALA A 611 7.76 -52.06 -61.35
C ALA A 611 7.54 -50.55 -61.53
N PRO A 612 7.47 -50.04 -62.77
CA PRO A 612 7.29 -48.62 -63.01
C PRO A 612 5.92 -48.15 -62.52
N ALA A 613 5.84 -46.88 -62.12
CA ALA A 613 4.65 -46.22 -61.61
C ALA A 613 3.43 -46.41 -62.54
N GLU A 614 2.52 -47.31 -62.15
CA GLU A 614 1.14 -47.34 -62.58
C GLU A 614 0.26 -47.08 -61.35
N ASP A 615 -0.66 -46.14 -61.50
CA ASP A 615 -1.61 -45.68 -60.48
C ASP A 615 -2.32 -46.82 -59.74
N ALA A 616 -2.59 -46.55 -58.46
CA ALA A 616 -3.24 -47.43 -57.48
C ALA A 616 -4.42 -48.25 -58.06
N ARG A 617 -4.50 -49.54 -57.69
CA ARG A 617 -5.60 -50.45 -58.06
C ARG A 617 -6.85 -50.19 -57.22
N THR A 618 -7.36 -48.97 -57.27
CA THR A 618 -8.70 -48.64 -56.81
C THR A 618 -9.70 -49.10 -57.88
N ARG A 619 -10.78 -49.76 -57.47
CA ARG A 619 -11.78 -50.25 -58.43
C ARG A 619 -12.63 -49.08 -58.91
N MET A 620 -12.90 -48.99 -60.22
CA MET A 620 -13.93 -48.08 -60.74
C MET A 620 -15.28 -48.44 -60.12
N LYS A 621 -16.03 -47.43 -59.68
CA LYS A 621 -17.45 -47.62 -59.32
C LYS A 621 -18.21 -48.05 -60.58
N ILE A 622 -18.94 -49.18 -60.52
CA ILE A 622 -19.59 -49.81 -61.69
C ILE A 622 -20.84 -49.02 -62.12
N GLU A 623 -20.98 -48.71 -63.42
CA GLU A 623 -22.18 -48.09 -64.02
C GLU A 623 -23.33 -49.10 -64.24
N THR A 624 -24.53 -48.77 -63.77
CA THR A 624 -25.79 -49.54 -63.96
C THR A 624 -26.57 -49.07 -65.19
N VAL A 625 -27.33 -49.96 -65.84
CA VAL A 625 -28.12 -49.62 -67.05
C VAL A 625 -29.63 -49.72 -66.76
N GLU A 626 -30.43 -48.78 -67.29
CA GLU A 626 -31.89 -48.80 -67.21
C GLU A 626 -32.50 -49.26 -68.54
N ILE A 627 -33.41 -50.24 -68.52
CA ILE A 627 -34.14 -50.66 -69.72
C ILE A 627 -35.67 -50.51 -69.51
N PRO A 628 -36.38 -49.83 -70.42
CA PRO A 628 -37.84 -49.77 -70.40
C PRO A 628 -38.44 -51.06 -70.98
N ILE A 629 -39.47 -51.63 -70.35
CA ILE A 629 -40.22 -52.82 -70.79
C ILE A 629 -41.73 -52.61 -70.60
N LYS A 630 -42.56 -53.51 -71.13
CA LYS A 630 -44.01 -53.45 -70.96
C LYS A 630 -44.52 -54.75 -70.33
N VAL A 631 -45.12 -54.69 -69.15
CA VAL A 631 -45.59 -55.87 -68.41
C VAL A 631 -47.11 -55.85 -68.31
N ASN A 632 -47.78 -56.88 -68.83
CA ASN A 632 -49.25 -56.99 -68.86
C ASN A 632 -49.94 -55.70 -69.36
N GLY A 633 -49.37 -55.06 -70.38
CA GLY A 633 -49.89 -53.83 -70.97
C GLY A 633 -49.45 -52.51 -70.31
N LYS A 634 -48.72 -52.54 -69.17
CA LYS A 634 -48.21 -51.33 -68.49
C LYS A 634 -46.72 -51.11 -68.75
N ASN A 635 -46.33 -49.87 -69.04
CA ASN A 635 -44.92 -49.50 -69.20
C ASN A 635 -44.21 -49.46 -67.84
N MET A 636 -43.05 -50.11 -67.74
CA MET A 636 -42.22 -50.18 -66.54
C MET A 636 -40.74 -50.06 -66.90
N VAL A 637 -39.87 -49.76 -65.93
CA VAL A 637 -38.41 -49.64 -66.14
C VAL A 637 -37.70 -50.56 -65.17
N LEU A 638 -36.80 -51.38 -65.70
CA LEU A 638 -35.87 -52.19 -64.93
C LEU A 638 -34.57 -51.38 -64.75
N ALA A 639 -34.17 -51.14 -63.50
CA ALA A 639 -33.01 -50.32 -63.12
C ALA A 639 -32.13 -51.02 -62.06
N GLY A 640 -30.85 -50.67 -61.99
CA GLY A 640 -29.92 -51.13 -60.95
C GLY A 640 -29.14 -52.43 -61.25
N LYS A 641 -29.29 -53.02 -62.45
CA LYS A 641 -28.47 -54.17 -62.91
C LYS A 641 -27.84 -53.89 -64.28
N ARG A 642 -26.86 -54.72 -64.64
CA ARG A 642 -26.18 -54.68 -65.95
C ARG A 642 -26.97 -55.37 -67.05
N ASP A 643 -27.58 -56.51 -66.72
CA ASP A 643 -28.41 -57.33 -67.60
C ASP A 643 -29.66 -57.77 -66.83
N TYR A 644 -30.78 -57.96 -67.53
CA TYR A 644 -32.04 -58.38 -66.92
C TYR A 644 -32.57 -59.64 -67.56
N ILE A 645 -33.16 -60.51 -66.73
CA ILE A 645 -33.84 -61.72 -67.15
C ILE A 645 -35.31 -61.67 -66.68
N PHE A 646 -36.15 -62.53 -67.23
CA PHE A 646 -37.59 -62.54 -66.98
C PHE A 646 -37.97 -62.51 -65.49
N VAL A 647 -37.24 -63.22 -64.62
CA VAL A 647 -37.54 -63.23 -63.17
C VAL A 647 -37.39 -61.86 -62.52
N ASP A 648 -36.61 -60.94 -63.09
CA ASP A 648 -36.43 -59.60 -62.56
C ASP A 648 -37.72 -58.76 -62.63
N VAL A 649 -38.67 -59.16 -63.48
CA VAL A 649 -40.00 -58.52 -63.59
C VAL A 649 -40.80 -58.65 -62.30
N TYR A 650 -40.60 -59.71 -61.50
CA TYR A 650 -41.28 -59.89 -60.22
C TYR A 650 -40.91 -58.81 -59.19
N ASN A 651 -39.79 -58.11 -59.36
CA ASN A 651 -39.44 -56.97 -58.51
C ASN A 651 -40.29 -55.72 -58.82
N LEU A 652 -40.92 -55.67 -59.99
CA LEU A 652 -41.74 -54.55 -60.46
C LEU A 652 -43.24 -54.80 -60.34
N ILE A 653 -43.68 -56.07 -60.28
CA ILE A 653 -45.09 -56.44 -60.17
C ILE A 653 -45.39 -57.14 -58.84
N ASN A 654 -46.52 -56.78 -58.21
CA ASN A 654 -47.05 -57.52 -57.07
C ASN A 654 -47.85 -58.72 -57.59
N PHE A 655 -47.16 -59.80 -57.97
CA PHE A 655 -47.76 -61.04 -58.47
C PHE A 655 -47.34 -62.21 -57.60
N ASP A 656 -48.31 -62.82 -56.90
CA ASP A 656 -48.08 -63.97 -56.04
C ASP A 656 -48.31 -65.30 -56.80
N PRO A 657 -47.26 -66.09 -57.08
CA PRO A 657 -47.38 -67.37 -57.79
C PRO A 657 -48.11 -68.45 -56.98
N SER A 658 -48.35 -68.26 -55.68
CA SER A 658 -49.05 -69.24 -54.83
C SER A 658 -50.58 -69.15 -54.93
N THR A 659 -51.12 -68.07 -55.51
CA THR A 659 -52.57 -67.80 -55.63
C THR A 659 -53.27 -68.55 -56.77
N GLY A 660 -52.55 -69.41 -57.52
CA GLY A 660 -53.00 -69.98 -58.78
C GLY A 660 -54.07 -71.08 -58.72
N GLY A 661 -54.38 -71.64 -57.55
CA GLY A 661 -55.49 -72.59 -57.37
C GLY A 661 -55.50 -73.79 -58.35
N GLY A 662 -54.33 -74.22 -58.85
CA GLY A 662 -54.19 -75.30 -59.84
C GLY A 662 -54.22 -74.87 -61.33
N ARG A 663 -54.36 -73.58 -61.64
CA ARG A 663 -54.27 -73.04 -63.00
C ARG A 663 -52.82 -72.99 -63.49
N GLN A 664 -52.60 -73.15 -64.79
CA GLN A 664 -51.26 -73.04 -65.37
C GLN A 664 -50.85 -71.57 -65.46
N LEU A 665 -49.63 -71.25 -65.03
CA LEU A 665 -49.07 -69.91 -65.22
C LEU A 665 -48.64 -69.74 -66.68
N ILE A 666 -49.11 -68.68 -67.33
CA ILE A 666 -48.70 -68.28 -68.67
C ILE A 666 -47.62 -67.21 -68.52
N THR A 667 -46.42 -67.53 -69.00
CA THR A 667 -45.26 -66.62 -69.08
C THR A 667 -44.86 -66.45 -70.55
N LYS A 668 -44.97 -65.24 -71.09
CA LYS A 668 -44.55 -64.93 -72.45
C LYS A 668 -43.72 -63.66 -72.51
N VAL A 669 -42.82 -63.61 -73.48
CA VAL A 669 -42.13 -62.39 -73.92
C VAL A 669 -42.40 -62.24 -75.42
N ASN A 670 -42.89 -61.07 -75.82
CA ASN A 670 -43.27 -60.74 -77.20
C ASN A 670 -44.21 -61.78 -77.83
N GLY A 671 -45.17 -62.29 -77.04
CA GLY A 671 -46.19 -63.25 -77.47
C GLY A 671 -45.74 -64.71 -77.53
N GLN A 672 -44.46 -65.03 -77.30
CA GLN A 672 -43.96 -66.41 -77.28
C GLN A 672 -43.78 -66.94 -75.84
N PRO A 673 -44.17 -68.20 -75.54
CA PRO A 673 -43.91 -68.82 -74.24
C PRO A 673 -42.42 -68.84 -73.92
N CYS A 674 -42.04 -68.40 -72.71
CA CYS A 674 -40.64 -68.35 -72.27
C CYS A 674 -40.46 -68.91 -70.85
N GLY A 675 -39.24 -69.36 -70.55
CA GLY A 675 -38.83 -69.72 -69.18
C GLY A 675 -38.34 -68.52 -68.38
N TYR A 676 -38.19 -68.69 -67.06
CA TYR A 676 -37.82 -67.62 -66.11
C TYR A 676 -36.41 -67.01 -66.30
N ALA A 677 -35.52 -67.70 -67.02
CA ALA A 677 -34.15 -67.25 -67.29
C ALA A 677 -33.99 -66.58 -68.66
N LYS A 678 -35.08 -66.20 -69.33
CA LYS A 678 -35.04 -65.54 -70.64
C LYS A 678 -34.54 -64.10 -70.47
N ASP A 679 -33.52 -63.70 -71.23
CA ASP A 679 -33.02 -62.31 -71.26
C ASP A 679 -34.10 -61.34 -71.73
N LEU A 680 -34.12 -60.16 -71.10
CA LEU A 680 -35.00 -59.04 -71.42
C LEU A 680 -34.19 -57.88 -72.02
N ASN A 681 -34.74 -57.28 -73.06
CA ASN A 681 -34.19 -56.12 -73.75
C ASN A 681 -35.15 -54.95 -73.69
N ALA A 682 -34.63 -53.75 -73.95
CA ALA A 682 -35.44 -52.54 -74.01
C ALA A 682 -36.57 -52.70 -75.07
N GLY A 683 -37.80 -52.48 -74.64
CA GLY A 683 -39.01 -52.56 -75.47
C GLY A 683 -39.74 -53.91 -75.42
N ASP A 684 -39.23 -54.91 -74.70
CA ASP A 684 -39.90 -56.23 -74.60
C ASP A 684 -41.27 -56.15 -73.91
N GLU A 685 -42.25 -56.88 -74.46
CA GLU A 685 -43.60 -57.04 -73.90
C GLU A 685 -43.73 -58.38 -73.16
N VAL A 686 -43.87 -58.31 -71.84
CA VAL A 686 -43.93 -59.44 -70.92
C VAL A 686 -45.38 -59.69 -70.50
N GLU A 687 -45.87 -60.92 -70.70
CA GLU A 687 -47.20 -61.37 -70.25
C GLU A 687 -47.03 -62.40 -69.11
N ILE A 688 -47.61 -62.10 -67.94
CA ILE A 688 -47.61 -62.97 -66.76
C ILE A 688 -49.02 -63.04 -66.18
N ARG A 689 -49.70 -64.17 -66.35
CA ARG A 689 -51.05 -64.39 -65.82
C ARG A 689 -51.38 -65.87 -65.63
N TRP A 690 -52.40 -66.16 -64.83
CA TRP A 690 -52.98 -67.50 -64.77
C TRP A 690 -53.81 -67.79 -66.03
N SER A 691 -53.82 -69.05 -66.48
CA SER A 691 -54.70 -69.51 -67.55
C SER A 691 -56.17 -69.33 -67.16
N GLU A 692 -57.01 -68.91 -68.11
CA GLU A 692 -58.47 -68.85 -67.90
C GLU A 692 -59.04 -70.28 -67.75
N SER A 693 -60.17 -70.40 -67.04
CA SER A 693 -60.80 -71.69 -66.71
C SER A 693 -61.56 -72.30 -67.89
#